data_AF-A0A9P6R2X1-F1
#
_entry.id   AF-A0A9P6R2X1-F1
#
_cell.length_a   1.000
_cell.length_b   1.000
_cell.length_c   1.000
_cell.angle_alpha   90.00
_cell.angle_beta   90.00
_cell.angle_gamma   90.00
#
_symmetry.space_group_name_H-M   'P 1'
#
loop_
_entity.id
_entity.type
_entity.pdbx_description
1 polymer ?
#
loop_
_entity_poly.entity_id
_entity_poly.type
_entity_poly.pdbx_seq_one_letter_code
_entity_poly.pdbx_strand_id
1 'polypeptide(L)'
;GTDFEIYSQHGLPGLDIAFYQRRSMYHSVTDGLPIESLFHMGSNAQATITSLCNSDYLDSLQPSVKGREEPVLALPRAWLSGKSVYYDILGKFMVFSELWTALLINTLALGVGLPVAALTFAYAAIARRQRATLSHTPEPNPTRSLRSVLRSSSVSMMGNSDDGYGSVPQRHNNGPPTRQQERPDDLTDSIHYNQPKRVAVARTTVLVGLIIIADLAAVLAASRWQIRINPLARFSYPWLAVSGLACLLWTVNTLAVYVFTALESWIFGSVPIARGAAQWTLAIGTWWWIVVIVVGSGVAGWAGTGALYGTTVLAVSSGGAALIQIVLSLSKSGDTVGRVAFGWILVLALGVLASSVVVLDLMAIVVYMTTQSLIENDTGAMYLIYGVLLIPILLPAIPAISRGRHFRKALAIEIVLLVAVVWLLSWVQPFTASTPNSVYFAQHYNQTARSSTVNLRTDGGTGYIQRMLSDMNDENLCDPKPLEGEYMTEGCHFQPKRQIFEDDGQDQPIQVDKVATLMTELDDWRETRLEIRALETRICTVQLAETSPGCETQLWSDFDGSPEPGQGEGNSTSIFNHRRKVLRVFPREWNQIWSVIVRVKKSDQCGDRKALMSSDDSIDSSDKLVPLTVLCGYDDWPSAPGYASVYNEIQAHIPDWIRMKSSALGLFSVSVDLEV
;
A
#
# COMPACT_ATOMS: atom_id res chain seq x y z
N GLY A 1 -15.12 -0.84 -38.95
CA GLY A 1 -16.09 -1.73 -38.33
C GLY A 1 -15.39 -2.55 -37.28
N THR A 2 -16.12 -2.95 -36.24
CA THR A 2 -15.68 -3.96 -35.26
C THR A 2 -16.33 -5.30 -35.59
N ASP A 3 -15.91 -6.38 -34.93
CA ASP A 3 -16.50 -7.71 -35.12
C ASP A 3 -18.01 -7.76 -34.79
N PHE A 4 -18.53 -6.74 -34.11
CA PHE A 4 -19.97 -6.58 -33.89
C PHE A 4 -20.78 -6.50 -35.19
N GLU A 5 -20.22 -5.95 -36.28
CA GLU A 5 -20.89 -5.94 -37.59
C GLU A 5 -21.18 -7.37 -38.08
N ILE A 6 -20.27 -8.31 -37.85
CA ILE A 6 -20.45 -9.73 -38.23
C ILE A 6 -21.52 -10.40 -37.37
N TYR A 7 -21.54 -10.13 -36.06
CA TYR A 7 -22.58 -10.64 -35.17
C TYR A 7 -23.96 -10.09 -35.55
N SER A 8 -24.04 -8.78 -35.84
CA SER A 8 -25.27 -8.12 -36.28
C SER A 8 -25.80 -8.70 -37.61
N GLN A 9 -24.92 -8.96 -38.59
CA GLN A 9 -25.28 -9.58 -39.86
C GLN A 9 -25.89 -10.98 -39.72
N HIS A 10 -25.55 -11.69 -38.65
CA HIS A 10 -26.10 -13.02 -38.34
C HIS A 10 -27.25 -12.98 -37.31
N GLY A 11 -27.76 -11.79 -36.98
CA GLY A 11 -28.85 -11.64 -36.01
C GLY A 11 -28.46 -12.02 -34.58
N LEU A 12 -27.16 -12.04 -34.26
CA LEU A 12 -26.66 -12.32 -32.93
C LEU A 12 -26.65 -11.03 -32.10
N PRO A 13 -27.26 -11.00 -30.90
CA PRO A 13 -27.20 -9.84 -30.03
C PRO A 13 -25.78 -9.65 -29.51
N GLY A 14 -25.34 -8.40 -29.42
CA GLY A 14 -24.03 -8.02 -28.92
C GLY A 14 -23.99 -6.54 -28.56
N LEU A 15 -22.94 -6.13 -27.87
CA LEU A 15 -22.69 -4.75 -27.51
C LEU A 15 -21.23 -4.43 -27.79
N ASP A 16 -21.00 -3.41 -28.61
CA ASP A 16 -19.67 -2.87 -28.87
C ASP A 16 -19.47 -1.58 -28.08
N ILE A 17 -18.53 -1.60 -27.15
CA ILE A 17 -18.17 -0.43 -26.35
C ILE A 17 -16.83 0.09 -26.87
N ALA A 18 -16.90 1.03 -27.80
CA ALA A 18 -15.73 1.71 -28.35
C ALA A 18 -15.84 3.22 -28.10
N PHE A 19 -14.79 3.81 -27.52
CA PHE A 19 -14.69 5.26 -27.34
C PHE A 19 -14.05 5.88 -28.59
N TYR A 20 -14.88 6.44 -29.47
CA TYR A 20 -14.44 7.05 -30.72
C TYR A 20 -13.96 8.50 -30.58
N GLN A 21 -13.63 8.96 -29.37
CA GLN A 21 -13.42 10.39 -29.12
C GLN A 21 -12.21 10.96 -29.89
N ARG A 22 -11.32 10.11 -30.42
CA ARG A 22 -10.27 10.47 -31.39
C ARG A 22 -10.14 9.45 -32.55
N ARG A 23 -11.14 9.39 -33.45
CA ARG A 23 -11.11 8.49 -34.63
C ARG A 23 -9.85 8.60 -35.49
N SER A 24 -9.18 9.75 -35.51
CA SER A 24 -7.93 9.99 -36.24
C SER A 24 -6.72 9.24 -35.67
N MET A 25 -6.78 8.81 -34.40
CA MET A 25 -5.67 8.15 -33.69
C MET A 25 -5.77 6.61 -33.70
N TYR A 26 -6.93 6.07 -34.06
CA TYR A 26 -7.15 4.63 -34.14
C TYR A 26 -6.21 3.99 -35.19
N HIS A 27 -5.54 2.88 -34.86
CA HIS A 27 -4.46 2.27 -35.66
C HIS A 27 -3.17 3.09 -35.84
N SER A 28 -2.94 4.09 -34.99
CA SER A 28 -1.64 4.79 -34.93
C SER A 28 -0.81 4.29 -33.74
N VAL A 29 0.49 4.62 -33.75
CA VAL A 29 1.37 4.41 -32.57
C VAL A 29 0.95 5.24 -31.35
N THR A 30 0.03 6.18 -31.53
CA THR A 30 -0.54 7.05 -30.49
C THR A 30 -1.91 6.58 -29.98
N ASP A 31 -2.36 5.37 -30.36
CA ASP A 31 -3.57 4.71 -29.84
C ASP A 31 -3.36 4.17 -28.40
N GLY A 32 -2.78 5.02 -27.54
CA GLY A 32 -2.60 4.75 -26.12
C GLY A 32 -3.76 5.34 -25.34
N LEU A 33 -4.35 4.56 -24.44
CA LEU A 33 -5.39 5.04 -23.53
C LEU A 33 -4.75 5.53 -22.21
N PRO A 34 -5.10 6.73 -21.72
CA PRO A 34 -4.85 7.11 -20.34
C PRO A 34 -5.42 6.05 -19.40
N ILE A 35 -4.78 5.84 -18.25
CA ILE A 35 -5.23 4.83 -17.28
C ILE A 35 -6.64 5.14 -16.76
N GLU A 36 -7.00 6.42 -16.70
CA GLU A 36 -8.33 6.91 -16.35
C GLU A 36 -9.36 6.54 -17.41
N SER A 37 -9.00 6.60 -18.69
CA SER A 37 -9.86 6.17 -19.80
C SER A 37 -10.08 4.66 -19.79
N LEU A 38 -9.05 3.88 -19.45
CA LEU A 38 -9.16 2.44 -19.19
C LEU A 38 -10.06 2.13 -17.99
N PHE A 39 -9.93 2.89 -16.90
CA PHE A 39 -10.78 2.73 -15.73
C PHE A 39 -12.24 3.11 -16.03
N HIS A 40 -12.46 4.17 -16.80
CA HIS A 40 -13.78 4.61 -17.26
C HIS A 40 -14.40 3.61 -18.25
N MET A 41 -13.60 3.03 -19.15
CA MET A 41 -14.00 1.91 -20.02
C MET A 41 -14.43 0.70 -19.19
N GLY A 42 -13.59 0.28 -18.24
CA GLY A 42 -13.89 -0.82 -17.34
C GLY A 42 -15.14 -0.56 -16.53
N SER A 43 -15.29 0.66 -15.99
CA SER A 43 -16.46 1.07 -15.21
C SER A 43 -17.74 1.10 -16.04
N ASN A 44 -17.70 1.61 -17.27
CA ASN A 44 -18.86 1.61 -18.16
C ASN A 44 -19.21 0.21 -18.64
N ALA A 45 -18.23 -0.60 -19.03
CA ALA A 45 -18.46 -2.00 -19.37
C ALA A 45 -19.07 -2.76 -18.19
N GLN A 46 -18.53 -2.56 -16.98
CA GLN A 46 -19.06 -3.14 -15.76
C GLN A 46 -20.47 -2.64 -15.45
N ALA A 47 -20.73 -1.34 -15.56
CA ALA A 47 -22.05 -0.75 -15.31
C ALA A 47 -23.08 -1.26 -16.33
N THR A 48 -22.72 -1.35 -17.61
CA THR A 48 -23.60 -1.89 -18.65
C THR A 48 -23.88 -3.38 -18.42
N ILE A 49 -22.86 -4.18 -18.11
CA ILE A 49 -23.07 -5.60 -17.76
C ILE A 49 -23.96 -5.72 -16.52
N THR A 50 -23.70 -4.93 -15.48
CA THR A 50 -24.49 -4.95 -14.25
C THR A 50 -25.93 -4.53 -14.51
N SER A 51 -26.16 -3.52 -15.34
CA SER A 51 -27.49 -3.06 -15.74
C SER A 51 -28.21 -4.13 -16.58
N LEU A 52 -27.51 -4.80 -17.49
CA LEU A 52 -28.06 -5.91 -18.27
C LEU A 52 -28.43 -7.09 -17.36
N CYS A 53 -27.56 -7.46 -16.43
CA CYS A 53 -27.79 -8.52 -15.45
C CYS A 53 -28.95 -8.23 -14.49
N ASN A 54 -29.19 -6.96 -14.18
CA ASN A 54 -30.29 -6.52 -13.32
C ASN A 54 -31.57 -6.16 -14.10
N SER A 55 -31.54 -6.25 -15.43
CA SER A 55 -32.70 -5.97 -16.28
C SER A 55 -33.39 -7.26 -16.70
N ASP A 56 -34.70 -7.17 -16.94
CA ASP A 56 -35.51 -8.27 -17.47
C ASP A 56 -35.10 -8.65 -18.92
N TYR A 57 -34.17 -7.93 -19.54
CA TYR A 57 -33.70 -8.18 -20.90
C TYR A 57 -33.08 -9.58 -21.05
N LEU A 58 -32.23 -10.00 -20.12
CA LEU A 58 -31.61 -11.34 -20.20
C LEU A 58 -32.63 -12.47 -19.99
N ASP A 59 -33.64 -12.23 -19.14
CA ASP A 59 -34.77 -13.16 -18.95
C ASP A 59 -35.66 -13.21 -20.20
N SER A 60 -35.80 -12.08 -20.91
CA SER A 60 -36.53 -11.99 -22.18
C SER A 60 -35.80 -12.66 -23.36
N LEU A 61 -34.47 -12.76 -23.28
CA LEU A 61 -33.62 -13.40 -24.30
C LEU A 61 -33.55 -14.92 -24.15
N GLN A 62 -33.94 -15.48 -23.00
CA GLN A 62 -34.10 -16.92 -22.90
C GLN A 62 -35.22 -17.31 -23.86
N PRO A 63 -34.95 -18.07 -24.95
CA PRO A 63 -36.03 -18.65 -25.72
C PRO A 63 -36.86 -19.42 -24.71
N SER A 64 -38.17 -19.19 -24.71
CA SER A 64 -39.09 -19.88 -23.83
C SER A 64 -38.94 -21.38 -24.12
N VAL A 65 -38.02 -22.05 -23.42
CA VAL A 65 -37.92 -23.50 -23.39
C VAL A 65 -39.07 -23.92 -22.49
N LYS A 66 -40.29 -23.70 -23.00
CA LYS A 66 -41.55 -24.22 -22.49
C LYS A 66 -41.39 -25.74 -22.50
N GLY A 67 -40.88 -26.30 -21.40
CA GLY A 67 -40.66 -27.75 -21.30
C GLY A 67 -39.55 -28.20 -20.36
N ARG A 68 -38.67 -27.32 -19.85
CA ARG A 68 -37.82 -27.66 -18.70
C ARG A 68 -38.40 -27.03 -17.45
N GLU A 69 -39.19 -27.83 -16.73
CA GLU A 69 -39.49 -27.57 -15.33
C GLU A 69 -38.18 -27.24 -14.62
N GLU A 70 -38.06 -26.03 -14.08
CA GLU A 70 -36.89 -25.61 -13.31
C GLU A 70 -36.73 -26.51 -12.09
N PRO A 71 -35.65 -27.29 -11.97
CA PRO A 71 -35.37 -27.97 -10.73
C PRO A 71 -34.79 -26.94 -9.75
N VAL A 72 -35.67 -26.40 -8.92
CA VAL A 72 -35.46 -26.05 -7.51
C VAL A 72 -34.23 -25.19 -7.19
N LEU A 73 -34.52 -23.93 -6.85
CA LEU A 73 -33.70 -22.88 -6.24
C LEU A 73 -32.87 -23.24 -4.97
N ALA A 74 -32.60 -24.51 -4.66
CA ALA A 74 -32.02 -24.93 -3.38
C ALA A 74 -30.55 -25.42 -3.45
N LEU A 75 -29.91 -25.41 -4.63
CA LEU A 75 -28.51 -25.85 -4.75
C LEU A 75 -27.55 -24.65 -4.72
N PRO A 76 -26.61 -24.57 -3.75
CA PRO A 76 -25.60 -23.50 -3.65
C PRO A 76 -24.80 -23.25 -4.94
N ARG A 77 -24.74 -24.26 -5.82
CA ARG A 77 -24.08 -24.20 -7.12
C ARG A 77 -24.71 -23.18 -8.07
N ALA A 78 -26.02 -22.91 -7.97
CA ALA A 78 -26.71 -21.98 -8.86
C ALA A 78 -26.26 -20.52 -8.64
N TRP A 79 -25.88 -20.14 -7.42
CA TRP A 79 -25.44 -18.77 -7.08
C TRP A 79 -24.06 -18.40 -7.66
N LEU A 80 -23.28 -19.42 -8.03
CA LEU A 80 -21.92 -19.31 -8.56
C LEU A 80 -21.82 -19.75 -10.03
N SER A 81 -22.90 -20.32 -10.58
CA SER A 81 -23.01 -20.71 -11.99
C SER A 81 -23.04 -19.48 -12.89
N GLY A 82 -22.20 -19.44 -13.91
CA GLY A 82 -22.10 -18.30 -14.85
C GLY A 82 -21.09 -17.22 -14.48
N LYS A 83 -20.40 -17.32 -13.32
CA LYS A 83 -19.28 -16.43 -12.95
C LYS A 83 -17.96 -17.13 -13.24
N SER A 84 -17.01 -16.44 -13.87
CA SER A 84 -15.68 -16.96 -14.18
C SER A 84 -14.57 -16.10 -13.56
N VAL A 85 -13.40 -16.71 -13.38
CA VAL A 85 -12.16 -16.06 -12.97
C VAL A 85 -11.12 -16.30 -14.05
N TYR A 86 -10.38 -15.24 -14.36
CA TYR A 86 -9.29 -15.27 -15.33
C TYR A 86 -7.98 -15.06 -14.56
N TYR A 87 -7.05 -15.99 -14.75
CA TYR A 87 -5.70 -15.88 -14.22
C TYR A 87 -4.75 -15.59 -15.36
N ASP A 88 -4.07 -14.45 -15.29
CA ASP A 88 -2.92 -14.20 -16.16
C ASP A 88 -1.66 -14.73 -15.47
N ILE A 89 -1.13 -15.84 -16.00
CA ILE A 89 0.09 -16.47 -15.49
C ILE A 89 1.26 -15.91 -16.30
N LEU A 90 2.02 -15.01 -15.65
CA LEU A 90 3.26 -14.42 -16.16
C LEU A 90 3.10 -13.57 -17.43
N GLY A 91 1.90 -13.08 -17.74
CA GLY A 91 1.64 -12.30 -18.96
C GLY A 91 1.67 -13.14 -20.24
N LYS A 92 1.74 -14.47 -20.14
CA LYS A 92 1.93 -15.40 -21.27
C LYS A 92 0.79 -16.38 -21.45
N PHE A 93 0.11 -16.74 -20.37
CA PHE A 93 -0.96 -17.74 -20.39
C PHE A 93 -2.16 -17.22 -19.62
N MET A 94 -3.30 -17.12 -20.29
CA MET A 94 -4.57 -16.83 -19.65
C MET A 94 -5.27 -18.16 -19.32
N VAL A 95 -5.43 -18.46 -18.04
CA VAL A 95 -6.17 -19.63 -17.57
C VAL A 95 -7.56 -19.17 -17.15
N PHE A 96 -8.56 -19.74 -17.80
CA PHE A 96 -9.97 -19.52 -17.50
C PHE A 96 -10.51 -20.65 -16.62
N SER A 97 -11.26 -20.28 -15.58
CA SER A 97 -11.99 -21.23 -14.76
C SER A 97 -13.33 -20.65 -14.35
N GLU A 98 -14.35 -21.48 -14.20
CA GLU A 98 -15.53 -21.10 -13.42
C GLU A 98 -15.10 -20.70 -12.01
N LEU A 99 -15.75 -19.69 -11.43
CA LEU A 99 -15.46 -19.18 -10.08
C LEU A 99 -15.59 -20.29 -9.04
N TRP A 100 -16.58 -21.17 -9.20
CA TRP A 100 -16.74 -22.35 -8.34
C TRP A 100 -15.52 -23.26 -8.41
N THR A 101 -15.05 -23.57 -9.62
CA THR A 101 -13.90 -24.44 -9.85
C THR A 101 -12.62 -23.82 -9.30
N ALA A 102 -12.43 -22.51 -9.47
CA ALA A 102 -11.30 -21.77 -8.91
C ALA A 102 -11.32 -21.76 -7.37
N LEU A 103 -12.48 -21.49 -6.76
CA LEU A 103 -12.66 -21.56 -5.31
C LEU A 103 -12.45 -22.97 -4.78
N LEU A 104 -12.95 -23.98 -5.48
CA LEU A 104 -12.76 -25.39 -5.13
C LEU A 104 -11.28 -25.76 -5.20
N ILE A 105 -10.57 -25.40 -6.26
CA ILE A 105 -9.13 -25.63 -6.42
C ILE A 105 -8.36 -24.93 -5.30
N ASN A 106 -8.65 -23.66 -5.01
CA ASN A 106 -7.97 -22.95 -3.92
C ASN A 106 -8.27 -23.58 -2.55
N THR A 107 -9.51 -23.96 -2.28
CA THR A 107 -9.89 -24.62 -1.02
C THR A 107 -9.23 -25.99 -0.90
N LEU A 108 -9.19 -26.77 -1.98
CA LEU A 108 -8.58 -28.09 -1.99
C LEU A 108 -7.06 -28.03 -2.00
N ALA A 109 -6.42 -27.11 -2.72
CA ALA A 109 -4.97 -27.02 -2.82
C ALA A 109 -4.37 -26.31 -1.60
N LEU A 110 -4.90 -25.15 -1.21
CA LEU A 110 -4.38 -24.36 -0.09
C LEU A 110 -4.95 -24.83 1.25
N GLY A 111 -6.25 -25.12 1.28
CA GLY A 111 -6.94 -25.51 2.52
C GLY A 111 -6.73 -26.96 2.94
N VAL A 112 -6.61 -27.90 1.98
CA VAL A 112 -6.48 -29.34 2.28
C VAL A 112 -5.16 -29.91 1.79
N GLY A 113 -4.72 -29.56 0.58
CA GLY A 113 -3.61 -30.17 -0.14
C GLY A 113 -2.27 -29.84 0.51
N LEU A 114 -2.00 -28.57 0.78
CA LEU A 114 -0.78 -28.14 1.48
C LEU A 114 -0.69 -28.72 2.90
N PRO A 115 -1.76 -28.68 3.72
CA PRO A 115 -1.75 -29.38 5.00
C PRO A 115 -1.51 -30.88 4.84
N VAL A 116 -2.21 -31.59 3.96
CA VAL A 116 -2.01 -33.04 3.75
C VAL A 116 -0.60 -33.36 3.25
N ALA A 117 -0.04 -32.56 2.34
CA ALA A 117 1.33 -32.69 1.88
C ALA A 117 2.34 -32.48 3.04
N ALA A 118 2.13 -31.46 3.87
CA ALA A 118 2.97 -31.22 5.05
C ALA A 118 2.84 -32.36 6.08
N LEU A 119 1.63 -32.89 6.29
CA LEU A 119 1.35 -34.00 7.20
C LEU A 119 1.97 -35.31 6.70
N THR A 120 1.89 -35.61 5.40
CA THR A 120 2.53 -36.78 4.79
C THR A 120 4.04 -36.69 4.87
N PHE A 121 4.62 -35.51 4.64
CA PHE A 121 6.07 -35.28 4.82
C PHE A 121 6.51 -35.45 6.28
N ALA A 122 5.75 -34.88 7.22
CA ALA A 122 6.02 -35.01 8.65
C ALA A 122 5.89 -36.47 9.12
N TYR A 123 4.84 -37.17 8.69
CA TYR A 123 4.64 -38.59 8.99
C TYR A 123 5.79 -39.45 8.41
N ALA A 124 6.17 -39.23 7.16
CA ALA A 124 7.29 -39.93 6.54
C ALA A 124 8.62 -39.67 7.28
N ALA A 125 8.86 -38.44 7.73
CA ALA A 125 10.04 -38.10 8.53
C ALA A 125 10.04 -38.80 9.91
N ILE A 126 8.89 -38.86 10.59
CA ILE A 126 8.75 -39.57 11.87
C ILE A 126 8.93 -41.08 11.67
N ALA A 127 8.30 -41.66 10.66
CA ALA A 127 8.43 -43.08 10.34
C ALA A 127 9.88 -43.47 10.01
N ARG A 128 10.61 -42.62 9.28
CA ARG A 128 12.06 -42.80 9.03
C ARG A 128 12.86 -42.78 10.33
N ARG A 129 12.58 -41.87 11.26
CA ARG A 129 13.26 -41.82 12.57
C ARG A 129 12.98 -43.07 13.41
N GLN A 130 11.73 -43.54 13.45
CA GLN A 130 11.37 -44.76 14.19
C GLN A 130 12.03 -46.02 13.63
N ARG A 131 12.14 -46.13 12.31
CA ARG A 131 12.89 -47.23 11.69
C ARG A 131 14.37 -47.19 12.04
N ALA A 132 14.97 -46.00 12.07
CA ALA A 132 16.37 -45.83 12.47
C ALA A 132 16.64 -46.21 13.94
N THR A 133 15.70 -45.96 14.85
CA THR A 133 15.83 -46.41 16.25
C THR A 133 15.58 -47.91 16.42
N LEU A 134 14.62 -48.50 15.69
CA LEU A 134 14.40 -49.96 15.72
C LEU A 134 15.56 -50.75 15.11
N SER A 135 16.27 -50.20 14.11
CA SER A 135 17.48 -50.84 13.58
C SER A 135 18.66 -50.80 14.55
N HIS A 136 18.56 -50.05 15.67
CA HIS A 136 19.59 -49.95 16.69
C HIS A 136 19.27 -50.68 18.00
N THR A 137 18.19 -51.46 18.08
CA THR A 137 18.07 -52.44 19.18
C THR A 137 19.19 -53.46 19.02
N PRO A 138 20.21 -53.50 19.90
CA PRO A 138 21.28 -54.47 19.81
C PRO A 138 20.67 -55.86 19.92
N GLU A 139 21.02 -56.71 18.97
CA GLU A 139 20.62 -58.11 18.94
C GLU A 139 20.91 -58.72 20.33
N PRO A 140 19.91 -59.30 21.03
CA PRO A 140 20.12 -59.86 22.34
C PRO A 140 21.07 -61.06 22.20
N ASN A 141 22.34 -60.87 22.55
CA ASN A 141 23.38 -61.89 22.56
C ASN A 141 22.81 -63.22 23.07
N PRO A 142 22.56 -64.21 22.19
CA PRO A 142 22.06 -65.49 22.62
C PRO A 142 23.28 -66.31 23.05
N THR A 143 23.64 -66.20 24.32
CA THR A 143 24.32 -67.22 25.15
C THR A 143 25.09 -66.58 26.32
N ARG A 144 24.48 -66.55 27.50
CA ARG A 144 25.25 -66.61 28.76
C ARG A 144 24.61 -67.58 29.73
N SER A 145 24.86 -68.86 29.41
CA SER A 145 25.27 -69.92 30.32
C SER A 145 25.25 -69.60 31.82
N LEU A 146 24.43 -70.37 32.54
CA LEU A 146 24.37 -70.56 33.99
C LEU A 146 25.69 -71.10 34.59
N ARG A 147 26.77 -70.32 34.53
CA ARG A 147 27.99 -70.57 35.32
C ARG A 147 28.59 -69.27 35.82
N SER A 148 28.24 -68.89 37.04
CA SER A 148 29.16 -68.34 38.06
C SER A 148 28.39 -67.87 39.30
N VAL A 149 27.77 -68.83 39.97
CA VAL A 149 27.82 -68.84 41.45
C VAL A 149 29.25 -69.28 41.77
N LEU A 150 29.94 -68.56 42.66
CA LEU A 150 31.35 -68.70 43.09
C LEU A 150 32.40 -67.97 42.23
N ARG A 151 32.66 -66.70 42.55
CA ARG A 151 33.98 -66.31 43.11
C ARG A 151 33.98 -64.89 43.66
N SER A 152 34.49 -64.82 44.87
CA SER A 152 34.90 -63.65 45.61
C SER A 152 36.06 -62.89 44.96
N SER A 153 36.28 -61.69 45.51
CA SER A 153 37.54 -60.99 45.76
C SER A 153 38.24 -60.26 44.61
N SER A 154 38.30 -58.93 44.82
CA SER A 154 39.43 -58.00 44.64
C SER A 154 40.01 -57.79 43.24
N VAL A 155 40.06 -56.53 42.82
CA VAL A 155 41.29 -55.69 42.74
C VAL A 155 40.92 -54.36 42.06
N SER A 156 41.29 -53.27 42.72
CA SER A 156 41.30 -51.90 42.17
C SER A 156 42.45 -51.72 41.18
N MET A 157 42.30 -50.86 40.16
CA MET A 157 43.29 -49.84 39.80
C MET A 157 42.88 -49.02 38.57
N MET A 158 42.97 -47.69 38.71
CA MET A 158 43.18 -46.64 37.68
C MET A 158 42.07 -46.46 36.62
N GLY A 159 41.64 -45.26 36.22
CA GLY A 159 42.07 -43.88 36.47
C GLY A 159 41.45 -42.96 35.40
N ASN A 160 41.36 -41.66 35.70
CA ASN A 160 40.98 -40.50 34.86
C ASN A 160 39.48 -40.31 34.57
N SER A 161 38.80 -39.36 35.21
CA SER A 161 38.90 -37.88 35.21
C SER A 161 38.23 -37.25 33.99
N ASP A 162 36.93 -37.00 34.13
CA ASP A 162 36.30 -35.69 33.96
C ASP A 162 34.81 -35.93 33.79
N ASP A 163 34.04 -35.56 34.81
CA ASP A 163 32.72 -34.94 34.68
C ASP A 163 32.14 -34.72 36.07
N GLY A 164 32.24 -33.47 36.52
CA GLY A 164 31.57 -32.99 37.72
C GLY A 164 30.07 -32.86 37.48
N TYR A 165 29.32 -33.90 37.81
CA TYR A 165 27.93 -33.77 38.26
C TYR A 165 27.74 -34.63 39.50
N GLY A 166 27.45 -33.98 40.62
CA GLY A 166 27.27 -34.61 41.92
C GLY A 166 26.12 -35.61 41.92
N SER A 167 26.46 -36.89 41.91
CA SER A 167 25.56 -37.97 42.32
C SER A 167 25.59 -38.11 43.84
N VAL A 168 24.46 -37.81 44.48
CA VAL A 168 24.17 -38.16 45.88
C VAL A 168 24.27 -39.69 46.03
N PRO A 169 24.95 -40.23 47.06
CA PRO A 169 25.07 -41.67 47.23
C PRO A 169 23.77 -42.30 47.74
N GLN A 170 23.28 -43.30 47.00
CA GLN A 170 22.27 -44.25 47.48
C GLN A 170 22.87 -45.06 48.63
N ARG A 171 22.45 -44.74 49.86
CA ARG A 171 22.74 -45.52 51.05
C ARG A 171 21.81 -46.73 51.08
N HIS A 172 22.34 -47.90 50.70
CA HIS A 172 21.70 -49.17 50.98
C HIS A 172 21.72 -49.41 52.50
N ASN A 173 20.57 -49.25 53.15
CA ASN A 173 20.34 -49.69 54.53
C ASN A 173 19.23 -50.74 54.49
N ASN A 174 19.62 -52.01 54.64
CA ASN A 174 18.71 -53.09 54.98
C ASN A 174 18.38 -52.96 56.48
N GLY A 175 17.18 -52.50 56.78
CA GLY A 175 16.60 -52.43 58.13
C GLY A 175 15.12 -52.83 58.11
N PRO A 176 14.58 -53.36 59.22
CA PRO A 176 13.34 -54.14 59.27
C PRO A 176 12.08 -53.27 59.09
N PRO A 177 10.90 -53.88 58.83
CA PRO A 177 9.71 -53.15 58.42
C PRO A 177 9.10 -52.41 59.62
N THR A 178 9.37 -51.11 59.70
CA THR A 178 8.70 -50.21 60.65
C THR A 178 7.86 -49.19 59.92
N ARG A 179 6.55 -49.25 60.23
CA ARG A 179 5.53 -48.20 60.16
C ARG A 179 5.52 -47.29 58.93
N GLN A 180 4.40 -47.38 58.21
CA GLN A 180 3.82 -46.30 57.42
C GLN A 180 3.93 -44.98 58.17
N GLN A 181 4.92 -44.17 57.78
CA GLN A 181 5.00 -42.77 58.12
C GLN A 181 4.70 -42.04 56.81
N GLU A 182 3.45 -41.64 56.66
CA GLU A 182 2.99 -40.75 55.60
C GLU A 182 3.95 -39.56 55.53
N ARG A 183 4.67 -39.47 54.42
CA ARG A 183 5.65 -38.42 54.15
C ARG A 183 4.86 -37.13 53.90
N PRO A 184 5.04 -36.06 54.70
CA PRO A 184 4.31 -34.80 54.51
C PRO A 184 4.70 -34.01 53.25
N ASP A 185 5.66 -34.50 52.46
CA ASP A 185 6.26 -33.76 51.35
C ASP A 185 5.42 -33.79 50.05
N ASP A 186 4.34 -34.59 50.00
CA ASP A 186 3.42 -34.63 48.84
C ASP A 186 2.29 -33.58 48.90
N LEU A 187 2.16 -32.81 49.98
CA LEU A 187 1.08 -31.81 50.09
C LEU A 187 1.43 -30.44 49.49
N THR A 188 2.72 -30.10 49.36
CA THR A 188 3.14 -28.77 48.86
C THR A 188 3.05 -28.61 47.35
N ASP A 189 3.10 -29.68 46.56
CA ASP A 189 2.95 -29.59 45.10
C ASP A 189 1.49 -29.44 44.65
N SER A 190 0.51 -29.71 45.53
CA SER A 190 -0.92 -29.62 45.20
C SER A 190 -1.50 -28.20 45.31
N ILE A 191 -0.87 -27.30 46.09
CA ILE A 191 -1.42 -25.96 46.38
C ILE A 191 -1.11 -24.96 45.27
N HIS A 192 -0.05 -25.16 44.49
CA HIS A 192 0.34 -24.20 43.44
C HIS A 192 -0.39 -24.35 42.10
N TYR A 193 -1.17 -25.42 41.90
CA TYR A 193 -1.80 -25.68 40.60
C TYR A 193 -3.23 -25.13 40.42
N ASN A 194 -3.82 -24.52 41.44
CA ASN A 194 -5.14 -23.91 41.39
C ASN A 194 -5.11 -22.39 41.14
N GLN A 195 -4.14 -21.89 40.36
CA GLN A 195 -4.35 -20.56 39.78
C GLN A 195 -5.58 -20.62 38.84
N PRO A 196 -6.57 -19.74 39.03
CA PRO A 196 -7.78 -19.76 38.23
C PRO A 196 -7.41 -19.50 36.76
N LYS A 197 -7.79 -20.41 35.86
CA LYS A 197 -7.56 -20.34 34.41
C LYS A 197 -7.89 -18.96 33.79
N ARG A 198 -8.83 -18.23 34.39
CA ARG A 198 -9.24 -16.86 34.01
C ARG A 198 -8.11 -15.84 34.13
N VAL A 199 -7.27 -15.92 35.17
CA VAL A 199 -6.17 -14.97 35.39
C VAL A 199 -5.09 -15.15 34.34
N ALA A 200 -4.79 -16.38 33.94
CA ALA A 200 -3.81 -16.64 32.88
C ALA A 200 -4.29 -16.15 31.51
N VAL A 201 -5.57 -16.35 31.16
CA VAL A 201 -6.15 -15.80 29.93
C VAL A 201 -6.08 -14.27 29.92
N ALA A 202 -6.49 -13.62 31.01
CA ALA A 202 -6.44 -12.17 31.12
C ALA A 202 -5.01 -11.62 30.95
N ARG A 203 -4.01 -12.27 31.55
CA ARG A 203 -2.59 -11.89 31.41
C ARG A 203 -2.11 -12.02 29.97
N THR A 204 -2.43 -13.11 29.28
CA THR A 204 -2.07 -13.31 27.86
C THR A 204 -2.76 -12.27 26.97
N THR A 205 -4.03 -11.94 27.24
CA THR A 205 -4.74 -10.89 26.49
C THR A 205 -4.09 -9.51 26.68
N VAL A 206 -3.69 -9.17 27.91
CA VAL A 206 -2.96 -7.92 28.19
C VAL A 206 -1.62 -7.89 27.46
N LEU A 207 -0.87 -9.00 27.45
CA LEU A 207 0.38 -9.09 26.70
C LEU A 207 0.16 -8.87 25.20
N VAL A 208 -0.82 -9.54 24.58
CA VAL A 208 -1.15 -9.35 23.16
C VAL A 208 -1.52 -7.88 22.88
N GLY A 209 -2.32 -7.26 23.75
CA GLY A 209 -2.66 -5.84 23.63
C GLY A 209 -1.44 -4.91 23.70
N LEU A 210 -0.53 -5.14 24.64
CA LEU A 210 0.72 -4.37 24.76
C LEU A 210 1.62 -4.54 23.53
N ILE A 211 1.71 -5.76 23.01
CA ILE A 211 2.46 -6.06 21.79
C ILE A 211 1.91 -5.27 20.60
N ILE A 212 0.59 -5.26 20.41
CA ILE A 212 -0.04 -4.51 19.31
C ILE A 212 0.24 -3.01 19.42
N ILE A 213 0.14 -2.45 20.62
CA ILE A 213 0.45 -1.03 20.86
C ILE A 213 1.92 -0.74 20.54
N ALA A 214 2.84 -1.61 20.95
CA ALA A 214 4.26 -1.48 20.66
C ALA A 214 4.56 -1.58 19.16
N ASP A 215 3.92 -2.53 18.45
CA ASP A 215 4.04 -2.70 17.00
C ASP A 215 3.52 -1.47 16.24
N LEU A 216 2.36 -0.92 16.63
CA LEU A 216 1.82 0.31 16.03
C LEU A 216 2.74 1.51 16.26
N ALA A 217 3.28 1.66 17.47
CA ALA A 217 4.25 2.72 17.77
C ALA A 217 5.54 2.54 16.97
N ALA A 218 6.02 1.30 16.81
CA ALA A 218 7.19 0.97 16.01
C ALA A 218 6.97 1.26 14.52
N VAL A 219 5.80 0.93 13.97
CA VAL A 219 5.44 1.25 12.57
C VAL A 219 5.36 2.76 12.36
N LEU A 220 4.75 3.51 13.28
CA LEU A 220 4.70 4.98 13.21
C LEU A 220 6.10 5.60 13.27
N ALA A 221 6.94 5.13 14.19
CA ALA A 221 8.32 5.60 14.33
C ALA A 221 9.15 5.25 13.09
N ALA A 222 9.03 4.01 12.59
CA ALA A 222 9.74 3.53 11.42
C ALA A 222 9.29 4.23 10.13
N SER A 223 7.99 4.49 9.95
CA SER A 223 7.48 5.27 8.83
C SER A 223 8.09 6.68 8.85
N ARG A 224 8.08 7.37 10.00
CA ARG A 224 8.72 8.70 10.16
C ARG A 224 10.23 8.67 9.97
N TRP A 225 10.90 7.61 10.45
CA TRP A 225 12.34 7.44 10.35
C TRP A 225 12.77 7.14 8.91
N GLN A 226 12.04 6.25 8.24
CA GLN A 226 12.22 5.96 6.82
C GLN A 226 12.10 7.25 6.04
N ILE A 227 11.10 8.12 6.32
CA ILE A 227 10.90 9.45 5.71
C ILE A 227 12.15 10.34 5.75
N ARG A 228 13.07 10.15 6.71
CA ARG A 228 14.26 11.01 6.86
C ARG A 228 15.55 10.45 6.27
N ILE A 229 15.75 9.13 6.24
CA ILE A 229 17.09 8.58 5.94
C ILE A 229 17.36 8.30 4.47
N ASN A 230 16.44 7.64 3.78
CA ASN A 230 16.66 7.32 2.37
C ASN A 230 15.35 7.38 1.56
N PRO A 231 15.00 8.56 1.00
CA PRO A 231 13.79 8.75 0.18
C PRO A 231 13.80 8.01 -1.13
N LEU A 232 14.95 7.50 -1.54
CA LEU A 232 15.11 6.92 -2.86
C LEU A 232 14.96 5.41 -2.84
N ALA A 233 15.59 4.71 -1.87
CA ALA A 233 15.35 3.26 -1.63
C ALA A 233 13.87 2.93 -1.43
N ARG A 234 13.10 3.94 -1.00
CA ARG A 234 11.67 3.94 -0.75
C ARG A 234 10.80 3.72 -2.00
N PHE A 235 11.15 4.33 -3.13
CA PHE A 235 10.32 4.27 -4.35
C PHE A 235 10.69 3.11 -5.26
N SER A 236 11.97 2.73 -5.31
CA SER A 236 12.44 1.68 -6.21
C SER A 236 12.10 0.27 -5.73
N TYR A 237 12.12 0.05 -4.41
CA TYR A 237 12.07 -1.29 -3.82
C TYR A 237 11.13 -1.36 -2.62
N PRO A 238 9.79 -1.28 -2.83
CA PRO A 238 8.82 -1.38 -1.74
C PRO A 238 8.98 -2.68 -0.94
N TRP A 239 9.38 -3.78 -1.59
CA TRP A 239 9.66 -5.06 -0.93
C TRP A 239 10.80 -4.99 0.08
N LEU A 240 11.81 -4.16 -0.16
CA LEU A 240 12.91 -3.95 0.79
C LEU A 240 12.43 -3.18 2.02
N ALA A 241 11.56 -2.17 1.82
CA ALA A 241 10.92 -1.46 2.92
C ALA A 241 9.97 -2.36 3.73
N VAL A 242 9.15 -3.17 3.07
CA VAL A 242 8.30 -4.21 3.69
C VAL A 242 9.16 -5.19 4.49
N SER A 243 10.28 -5.67 3.94
CA SER A 243 11.20 -6.58 4.63
C SER A 243 11.85 -5.93 5.86
N GLY A 244 12.23 -4.66 5.76
CA GLY A 244 12.76 -3.88 6.89
C GLY A 244 11.73 -3.69 8.00
N LEU A 245 10.49 -3.32 7.65
CA LEU A 245 9.38 -3.22 8.60
C LEU A 245 9.06 -4.57 9.25
N ALA A 246 9.09 -5.67 8.48
CA ALA A 246 8.86 -7.01 8.99
C ALA A 246 9.94 -7.42 10.00
N CYS A 247 11.22 -7.17 9.70
CA CYS A 247 12.33 -7.42 10.64
C CYS A 247 12.21 -6.58 11.91
N LEU A 248 11.82 -5.32 11.79
CA LEU A 248 11.61 -4.43 12.93
C LEU A 248 10.48 -4.95 13.83
N LEU A 249 9.32 -5.21 13.25
CA LEU A 249 8.16 -5.74 13.97
C LEU A 249 8.47 -7.08 14.62
N TRP A 250 9.19 -7.97 13.95
CA TRP A 250 9.64 -9.22 14.54
C TRP A 250 10.52 -8.99 15.77
N THR A 251 11.47 -8.06 15.68
CA THR A 251 12.37 -7.70 16.80
C THR A 251 11.60 -7.09 17.98
N VAL A 252 10.63 -6.21 17.71
CA VAL A 252 9.76 -5.60 18.72
C VAL A 252 8.92 -6.66 19.41
N ASN A 253 8.34 -7.58 18.65
CA ASN A 253 7.58 -8.72 19.17
C ASN A 253 8.43 -9.61 20.09
N THR A 254 9.63 -10.02 19.65
CA THR A 254 10.54 -10.82 20.48
C THR A 254 10.96 -10.08 21.74
N LEU A 255 11.28 -8.78 21.64
CA LEU A 255 11.64 -7.95 22.78
C LEU A 255 10.49 -7.82 23.78
N ALA A 256 9.27 -7.56 23.31
CA ALA A 256 8.09 -7.43 24.16
C ALA A 256 7.79 -8.73 24.90
N VAL A 257 7.87 -9.88 24.22
CA VAL A 257 7.73 -11.21 24.85
C VAL A 257 8.83 -11.43 25.89
N TYR A 258 10.08 -11.08 25.57
CA TYR A 258 11.20 -11.20 26.49
C TYR A 258 11.03 -10.32 27.74
N VAL A 259 10.69 -9.04 27.57
CA VAL A 259 10.49 -8.10 28.68
C VAL A 259 9.31 -8.53 29.55
N PHE A 260 8.20 -8.95 28.93
CA PHE A 260 7.05 -9.43 29.69
C PHE A 260 7.37 -10.69 30.49
N THR A 261 8.04 -11.68 29.87
CA THR A 261 8.44 -12.90 30.58
C THR A 261 9.44 -12.61 31.71
N ALA A 262 10.35 -11.65 31.52
CA ALA A 262 11.27 -11.21 32.56
C ALA A 262 10.53 -10.51 33.73
N LEU A 263 9.65 -9.55 33.44
CA LEU A 263 8.84 -8.86 34.43
C LEU A 263 7.94 -9.83 35.20
N GLU A 264 7.31 -10.76 34.50
CA GLU A 264 6.44 -11.76 35.11
C GLU A 264 7.25 -12.67 36.05
N SER A 265 8.42 -13.14 35.59
CA SER A 265 9.30 -13.97 36.43
C SER A 265 9.79 -13.24 37.67
N TRP A 266 9.92 -11.91 37.58
CA TRP A 266 10.30 -11.05 38.70
C TRP A 266 9.14 -10.86 39.70
N ILE A 267 7.92 -10.65 39.21
CA ILE A 267 6.74 -10.38 40.06
C ILE A 267 6.18 -11.66 40.69
N PHE A 268 6.07 -12.74 39.91
CA PHE A 268 5.35 -13.96 40.30
C PHE A 268 6.26 -15.17 40.54
N GLY A 269 7.58 -14.99 40.46
CA GLY A 269 8.55 -16.08 40.53
C GLY A 269 8.59 -16.90 39.24
N SER A 270 9.28 -18.05 39.26
CA SER A 270 9.58 -18.86 38.08
C SER A 270 8.39 -19.66 37.52
N VAL A 271 7.20 -19.05 37.44
CA VAL A 271 5.99 -19.69 36.89
C VAL A 271 5.87 -19.28 35.41
N PRO A 272 6.13 -20.18 34.44
CA PRO A 272 6.11 -19.80 33.04
C PRO A 272 4.68 -19.82 32.48
N ILE A 273 3.97 -18.68 32.49
CA ILE A 273 2.70 -18.51 31.74
C ILE A 273 2.90 -18.84 30.26
N ALA A 274 4.08 -18.58 29.71
CA ALA A 274 4.41 -18.78 28.30
C ALA A 274 4.29 -20.22 27.78
N ARG A 275 4.15 -21.25 28.63
CA ARG A 275 4.03 -22.65 28.16
C ARG A 275 2.61 -23.04 27.76
N GLY A 276 1.60 -22.30 28.23
CA GLY A 276 0.18 -22.58 27.99
C GLY A 276 -0.22 -22.26 26.56
N ALA A 277 0.18 -23.05 25.58
CA ALA A 277 -0.04 -22.67 24.19
C ALA A 277 -1.52 -22.75 23.76
N ALA A 278 -2.38 -23.43 24.53
CA ALA A 278 -3.84 -23.29 24.46
C ALA A 278 -4.30 -21.84 24.74
N GLN A 279 -3.67 -21.14 25.67
CA GLN A 279 -4.01 -19.76 26.02
C GLN A 279 -3.59 -18.80 24.90
N TRP A 280 -2.40 -19.00 24.33
CA TRP A 280 -1.94 -18.24 23.17
C TRP A 280 -2.86 -18.38 21.96
N THR A 281 -3.28 -19.61 21.65
CA THR A 281 -4.11 -19.84 20.47
C THR A 281 -5.53 -19.32 20.67
N LEU A 282 -6.07 -19.38 21.89
CA LEU A 282 -7.33 -18.71 22.22
C LEU A 282 -7.23 -17.18 22.15
N ALA A 283 -6.15 -16.60 22.65
CA ALA A 283 -5.93 -15.15 22.60
C ALA A 283 -5.76 -14.66 21.14
N ILE A 284 -4.95 -15.35 20.34
CA ILE A 284 -4.73 -15.05 18.92
C ILE A 284 -6.01 -15.28 18.10
N GLY A 285 -6.72 -16.39 18.36
CA GLY A 285 -8.02 -16.65 17.74
C GLY A 285 -9.01 -15.52 18.05
N THR A 286 -9.15 -15.15 19.33
CA THR A 286 -10.07 -14.08 19.76
C THR A 286 -9.68 -12.74 19.15
N TRP A 287 -8.37 -12.45 19.05
CA TRP A 287 -7.87 -11.26 18.36
C TRP A 287 -8.27 -11.24 16.89
N TRP A 288 -8.05 -12.33 16.15
CA TRP A 288 -8.45 -12.42 14.75
C TRP A 288 -9.95 -12.25 14.56
N TRP A 289 -10.76 -12.76 15.47
CA TRP A 289 -12.21 -12.51 15.46
C TRP A 289 -12.53 -11.04 15.69
N ILE A 290 -11.84 -10.34 16.59
CA ILE A 290 -12.00 -8.89 16.78
C ILE A 290 -11.57 -8.13 15.52
N VAL A 291 -10.43 -8.47 14.91
CA VAL A 291 -9.97 -7.85 13.67
C VAL A 291 -10.96 -8.10 12.53
N VAL A 292 -11.43 -9.33 12.34
CA VAL A 292 -12.41 -9.66 11.30
C VAL A 292 -13.76 -8.98 11.55
N ILE A 293 -14.22 -8.89 12.80
CA ILE A 293 -15.46 -8.19 13.12
C ILE A 293 -15.27 -6.70 12.92
N VAL A 294 -14.30 -6.07 13.57
CA VAL A 294 -14.16 -4.60 13.56
C VAL A 294 -13.67 -4.08 12.21
N VAL A 295 -12.59 -4.65 11.69
CA VAL A 295 -12.00 -4.24 10.41
C VAL A 295 -12.78 -4.85 9.26
N GLY A 296 -13.07 -6.15 9.31
CA GLY A 296 -13.75 -6.81 8.20
C GLY A 296 -15.18 -6.34 7.99
N SER A 297 -16.01 -6.22 9.04
CA SER A 297 -17.38 -5.72 8.85
C SER A 297 -17.44 -4.19 8.64
N GLY A 298 -16.56 -3.43 9.30
CA GLY A 298 -16.50 -1.98 9.15
C GLY A 298 -15.95 -1.55 7.78
N VAL A 299 -14.82 -2.11 7.36
CA VAL A 299 -14.18 -1.77 6.09
C VAL A 299 -14.89 -2.41 4.92
N ALA A 300 -15.35 -3.66 4.99
CA ALA A 300 -16.08 -4.26 3.87
C ALA A 300 -17.49 -3.67 3.69
N GLY A 301 -18.11 -3.17 4.76
CA GLY A 301 -19.32 -2.36 4.65
C GLY A 301 -19.10 -1.05 3.90
N TRP A 302 -17.88 -0.50 3.95
CA TRP A 302 -17.53 0.79 3.34
C TRP A 302 -16.87 0.67 1.94
N ALA A 303 -16.05 -0.36 1.73
CA ALA A 303 -15.24 -0.56 0.52
C ALA A 303 -15.78 -1.64 -0.44
N GLY A 304 -16.92 -2.26 -0.12
CA GLY A 304 -17.55 -3.29 -0.95
C GLY A 304 -17.00 -4.72 -0.74
N THR A 305 -17.46 -5.64 -1.60
CA THR A 305 -17.41 -7.10 -1.39
C THR A 305 -16.02 -7.74 -1.41
N GLY A 306 -14.99 -7.07 -1.94
CA GLY A 306 -13.63 -7.63 -2.05
C GLY A 306 -12.95 -7.89 -0.70
N ALA A 307 -13.14 -6.99 0.27
CA ALA A 307 -12.52 -7.13 1.60
C ALA A 307 -13.11 -8.29 2.43
N LEU A 308 -14.36 -8.69 2.15
CA LEU A 308 -15.03 -9.81 2.81
C LEU A 308 -14.32 -11.14 2.59
N TYR A 309 -13.69 -11.34 1.42
CA TYR A 309 -13.01 -12.60 1.12
C TYR A 309 -11.84 -12.84 2.07
N GLY A 310 -10.91 -11.87 2.15
CA GLY A 310 -9.74 -11.98 3.01
C GLY A 310 -10.13 -12.15 4.48
N THR A 311 -11.10 -11.38 4.95
CA THR A 311 -11.55 -11.45 6.35
C THR A 311 -12.26 -12.76 6.67
N THR A 312 -13.03 -13.31 5.72
CA THR A 312 -13.70 -14.60 5.89
C THR A 312 -12.69 -15.74 5.97
N VAL A 313 -11.71 -15.78 5.06
CA VAL A 313 -10.66 -16.81 5.09
C VAL A 313 -9.85 -16.73 6.38
N LEU A 314 -9.53 -15.51 6.85
CA LEU A 314 -8.83 -15.29 8.12
C LEU A 314 -9.65 -15.75 9.34
N ALA A 315 -10.96 -15.48 9.38
CA ALA A 315 -11.82 -15.95 10.46
C ALA A 315 -11.99 -17.47 10.44
N VAL A 316 -12.20 -18.07 9.27
CA VAL A 316 -12.38 -19.53 9.13
C VAL A 316 -11.10 -20.27 9.51
N SER A 317 -9.93 -19.80 9.04
CA SER A 317 -8.64 -20.41 9.37
C SER A 317 -8.29 -20.28 10.86
N SER A 318 -8.49 -19.10 11.44
CA SER A 318 -8.26 -18.86 12.87
C SER A 318 -9.24 -19.62 13.76
N GLY A 319 -10.53 -19.63 13.39
CA GLY A 319 -11.58 -20.38 14.07
C GLY A 319 -11.35 -21.88 14.01
N GLY A 320 -10.92 -22.39 12.85
CA GLY A 320 -10.52 -23.79 12.68
C GLY A 320 -9.33 -24.15 13.58
N ALA A 321 -8.30 -23.30 13.62
CA ALA A 321 -7.12 -23.52 14.46
C ALA A 321 -7.50 -23.59 15.95
N ALA A 322 -8.35 -22.67 16.40
CA ALA A 322 -8.88 -22.66 17.76
C ALA A 322 -9.75 -23.90 18.06
N LEU A 323 -10.59 -24.35 17.13
CA LEU A 323 -11.41 -25.54 17.31
C LEU A 323 -10.54 -26.80 17.45
N ILE A 324 -9.55 -26.97 16.57
CA ILE A 324 -8.59 -28.08 16.63
C ILE A 324 -7.85 -28.06 17.97
N GLN A 325 -7.45 -26.88 18.45
CA GLN A 325 -6.86 -26.71 19.77
C GLN A 325 -7.76 -27.24 20.89
N ILE A 326 -9.04 -26.86 20.87
CA ILE A 326 -10.02 -27.26 21.88
C ILE A 326 -10.17 -28.79 21.84
N VAL A 327 -10.30 -29.39 20.65
CA VAL A 327 -10.38 -30.85 20.48
C VAL A 327 -9.14 -31.55 21.03
N LEU A 328 -7.94 -31.03 20.74
CA LEU A 328 -6.69 -31.57 21.27
C LEU A 328 -6.63 -31.47 22.81
N SER A 329 -7.16 -30.39 23.38
CA SER A 329 -7.21 -30.20 24.83
C SER A 329 -8.22 -31.10 25.55
N LEU A 330 -9.26 -31.55 24.84
CA LEU A 330 -10.27 -32.48 25.34
C LEU A 330 -9.83 -33.95 25.20
N SER A 331 -8.87 -34.24 24.34
CA SER A 331 -8.32 -35.59 24.15
C SER A 331 -7.52 -36.01 25.39
N LYS A 332 -7.99 -37.04 26.11
CA LYS A 332 -7.39 -37.50 27.38
C LYS A 332 -5.92 -37.92 27.19
N SER A 333 -5.10 -37.53 28.18
CA SER A 333 -3.63 -37.69 28.31
C SER A 333 -3.03 -39.10 28.16
N GLY A 334 -3.81 -40.13 27.81
CA GLY A 334 -3.31 -41.50 27.66
C GLY A 334 -2.68 -41.80 26.30
N ASP A 335 -2.97 -40.99 25.28
CA ASP A 335 -2.53 -41.26 23.90
C ASP A 335 -1.27 -40.46 23.52
N THR A 336 -0.18 -41.21 23.34
CA THR A 336 1.05 -40.96 22.57
C THR A 336 1.38 -39.51 22.16
N VAL A 337 2.55 -39.02 22.61
CA VAL A 337 3.25 -37.77 22.25
C VAL A 337 3.13 -37.37 20.76
N GLY A 338 3.01 -38.35 19.86
CA GLY A 338 2.81 -38.13 18.42
C GLY A 338 1.51 -37.40 18.05
N ARG A 339 0.37 -37.68 18.70
CA ARG A 339 -0.91 -37.01 18.36
C ARG A 339 -0.92 -35.55 18.78
N VAL A 340 -0.29 -35.23 19.91
CA VAL A 340 -0.14 -33.85 20.38
C VAL A 340 0.73 -33.07 19.40
N ALA A 341 1.88 -33.62 18.99
CA ALA A 341 2.76 -32.99 18.01
C ALA A 341 2.06 -32.76 16.67
N PHE A 342 1.31 -33.75 16.18
CA PHE A 342 0.54 -33.64 14.94
C PHE A 342 -0.53 -32.53 15.01
N GLY A 343 -1.27 -32.47 16.11
CA GLY A 343 -2.26 -31.43 16.34
C GLY A 343 -1.66 -30.02 16.31
N TRP A 344 -0.46 -29.85 16.88
CA TRP A 344 0.27 -28.57 16.85
C TRP A 344 0.70 -28.14 15.46
N ILE A 345 1.15 -29.07 14.62
CA ILE A 345 1.50 -28.77 13.22
C ILE A 345 0.26 -28.25 12.49
N LEU A 346 -0.90 -28.87 12.74
CA LEU A 346 -2.15 -28.49 12.08
C LEU A 346 -2.67 -27.12 12.56
N VAL A 347 -2.56 -26.83 13.86
CA VAL A 347 -2.82 -25.50 14.41
C VAL A 347 -1.90 -24.45 13.79
N LEU A 348 -0.60 -24.72 13.63
CA LEU A 348 0.33 -23.80 13.00
C LEU A 348 0.06 -23.60 11.51
N ALA A 349 -0.22 -24.68 10.78
CA ALA A 349 -0.54 -24.61 9.36
C ALA A 349 -1.81 -23.78 9.11
N LEU A 350 -2.87 -24.04 9.89
CA LEU A 350 -4.13 -23.33 9.70
C LEU A 350 -4.09 -21.90 10.25
N GLY A 351 -3.52 -21.69 11.44
CA GLY A 351 -3.53 -20.38 12.10
C GLY A 351 -2.41 -19.42 11.68
N VAL A 352 -1.28 -19.93 11.17
CA VAL A 352 -0.14 -19.10 10.75
C VAL A 352 -0.05 -19.09 9.23
N LEU A 353 0.06 -20.26 8.59
CA LEU A 353 0.42 -20.33 7.17
C LEU A 353 -0.73 -19.85 6.27
N ALA A 354 -1.95 -20.34 6.48
CA ALA A 354 -3.10 -19.90 5.67
C ALA A 354 -3.36 -18.39 5.82
N SER A 355 -3.30 -17.88 7.05
CA SER A 355 -3.47 -16.45 7.33
C SER A 355 -2.36 -15.61 6.73
N SER A 356 -1.10 -16.06 6.84
CA SER A 356 0.05 -15.35 6.26
C SER A 356 -0.04 -15.27 4.73
N VAL A 357 -0.47 -16.34 4.06
CA VAL A 357 -0.61 -16.35 2.58
C VAL A 357 -1.61 -15.31 2.12
N VAL A 358 -2.80 -15.26 2.74
CA VAL A 358 -3.84 -14.28 2.37
C VAL A 358 -3.37 -12.85 2.61
N VAL A 359 -2.73 -12.58 3.75
CA VAL A 359 -2.26 -11.22 4.05
C VAL A 359 -1.05 -10.84 3.19
N LEU A 360 -0.17 -11.78 2.84
CA LEU A 360 0.94 -11.53 1.91
C LEU A 360 0.43 -11.24 0.50
N ASP A 361 -0.63 -11.91 0.04
CA ASP A 361 -1.26 -11.62 -1.24
C ASP A 361 -1.92 -10.22 -1.25
N LEU A 362 -2.67 -9.88 -0.20
CA LEU A 362 -3.21 -8.53 0.01
C LEU A 362 -2.08 -7.48 0.05
N MET A 363 -0.99 -7.78 0.75
CA MET A 363 0.19 -6.91 0.80
C MET A 363 0.80 -6.74 -0.59
N ALA A 364 0.93 -7.81 -1.38
CA ALA A 364 1.46 -7.75 -2.74
C ALA A 364 0.60 -6.86 -3.63
N ILE A 365 -0.73 -6.97 -3.52
CA ILE A 365 -1.69 -6.11 -4.23
C ILE A 365 -1.52 -4.66 -3.78
N VAL A 366 -1.47 -4.39 -2.46
CA VAL A 366 -1.31 -3.03 -1.95
C VAL A 366 0.03 -2.45 -2.39
N VAL A 367 1.12 -3.21 -2.32
CA VAL A 367 2.44 -2.80 -2.84
C VAL A 367 2.36 -2.47 -4.33
N TYR A 368 1.72 -3.32 -5.15
CA TYR A 368 1.57 -3.08 -6.58
C TYR A 368 0.70 -1.85 -6.89
N MET A 369 -0.40 -1.68 -6.17
CA MET A 369 -1.27 -0.51 -6.35
C MET A 369 -0.58 0.78 -5.94
N THR A 370 0.21 0.75 -4.86
CA THR A 370 0.92 1.92 -4.33
C THR A 370 2.16 2.26 -5.15
N THR A 371 2.83 1.29 -5.78
CA THR A 371 3.90 1.58 -6.76
C THR A 371 3.36 2.18 -8.04
N GLN A 372 2.13 1.87 -8.42
CA GLN A 372 1.50 2.46 -9.60
C GLN A 372 0.88 3.84 -9.30
N SER A 373 0.28 4.02 -8.12
CA SER A 373 -0.48 5.23 -7.79
C SER A 373 0.36 6.37 -7.19
N LEU A 374 1.68 6.17 -6.97
CA LEU A 374 2.67 7.14 -6.47
C LEU A 374 2.09 8.52 -6.13
N ILE A 375 1.33 8.59 -5.03
CA ILE A 375 0.82 9.86 -4.52
C ILE A 375 2.05 10.53 -3.91
N GLU A 376 2.64 11.47 -4.66
CA GLU A 376 3.88 12.17 -4.30
C GLU A 376 3.85 12.80 -2.91
N ASN A 377 2.65 13.11 -2.39
CA ASN A 377 2.48 13.83 -1.14
C ASN A 377 2.15 12.99 0.10
N ASP A 378 1.85 11.69 0.02
CA ASP A 378 1.48 10.91 1.22
C ASP A 378 2.21 9.57 1.34
N THR A 379 3.53 9.63 1.18
CA THR A 379 4.42 8.46 1.31
C THR A 379 4.41 7.85 2.71
N GLY A 380 4.15 8.64 3.76
CA GLY A 380 4.08 8.17 5.13
C GLY A 380 2.90 7.24 5.40
N ALA A 381 1.74 7.54 4.81
CA ALA A 381 0.56 6.69 4.91
C ALA A 381 0.80 5.31 4.31
N MET A 382 1.53 5.20 3.20
CA MET A 382 1.79 3.91 2.55
C MET A 382 2.60 2.95 3.43
N TYR A 383 3.67 3.42 4.07
CA TYR A 383 4.45 2.59 5.00
C TYR A 383 3.68 2.24 6.26
N LEU A 384 2.82 3.16 6.71
CA LEU A 384 1.92 2.88 7.81
C LEU A 384 0.96 1.74 7.44
N ILE A 385 0.38 1.77 6.23
CA ILE A 385 -0.47 0.70 5.72
C ILE A 385 0.31 -0.62 5.64
N TYR A 386 1.52 -0.62 5.07
CA TYR A 386 2.36 -1.83 5.01
C TYR A 386 2.65 -2.39 6.40
N GLY A 387 3.10 -1.54 7.33
CA GLY A 387 3.40 -1.94 8.69
C GLY A 387 2.18 -2.52 9.40
N VAL A 388 1.02 -1.88 9.27
CA VAL A 388 -0.25 -2.36 9.83
C VAL A 388 -0.66 -3.71 9.24
N LEU A 389 -0.45 -3.94 7.94
CA LEU A 389 -0.71 -5.23 7.29
C LEU A 389 0.29 -6.32 7.70
N LEU A 390 1.50 -5.98 8.16
CA LEU A 390 2.48 -6.97 8.65
C LEU A 390 2.19 -7.48 10.06
N ILE A 391 1.60 -6.65 10.93
CA ILE A 391 1.22 -7.04 12.31
C ILE A 391 0.43 -8.38 12.33
N PRO A 392 -0.65 -8.54 11.54
CA PRO A 392 -1.40 -9.81 11.52
C PRO A 392 -0.58 -11.01 11.00
N ILE A 393 0.46 -10.81 10.20
CA ILE A 393 1.34 -11.90 9.73
C ILE A 393 2.25 -12.39 10.87
N LEU A 394 2.74 -11.46 11.69
CA LEU A 394 3.78 -11.76 12.69
C LEU A 394 3.21 -12.16 14.06
N LEU A 395 2.04 -11.63 14.45
CA LEU A 395 1.38 -11.98 15.72
C LEU A 395 1.19 -13.51 15.92
N PRO A 396 0.75 -14.30 14.91
CA PRO A 396 0.60 -15.74 15.03
C PRO A 396 1.92 -16.51 15.28
N ALA A 397 3.08 -15.88 15.04
CA ALA A 397 4.39 -16.48 15.30
C ALA A 397 4.85 -16.34 16.76
N ILE A 398 4.26 -15.44 17.55
CA ILE A 398 4.61 -15.20 18.95
C ILE A 398 4.62 -16.48 19.82
N PRO A 399 3.68 -17.44 19.68
CA PRO A 399 3.72 -18.67 20.48
C PRO A 399 4.92 -19.56 20.17
N ALA A 400 5.46 -19.48 18.94
CA ALA A 400 6.69 -20.17 18.57
C ALA A 400 7.90 -19.46 19.18
N ILE A 401 7.93 -18.13 19.11
CA ILE A 401 8.96 -17.29 19.76
C ILE A 401 8.98 -17.58 21.27
N SER A 402 7.81 -17.59 21.91
CA SER A 402 7.66 -17.73 23.37
C SER A 402 8.10 -19.10 23.92
N ARG A 403 8.22 -20.11 23.06
CA ARG A 403 8.70 -21.46 23.39
C ARG A 403 10.19 -21.66 23.15
N GLY A 404 10.88 -20.68 22.55
CA GLY A 404 12.31 -20.76 22.28
C GLY A 404 13.11 -20.94 23.57
N ARG A 405 13.89 -22.02 23.69
CA ARG A 405 14.71 -22.28 24.89
C ARG A 405 15.87 -21.28 25.06
N HIS A 406 16.23 -20.56 24.00
CA HIS A 406 17.39 -19.69 23.92
C HIS A 406 17.04 -18.26 23.45
N PHE A 407 16.03 -17.64 24.08
CA PHE A 407 15.59 -16.27 23.74
C PHE A 407 16.72 -15.26 23.61
N ARG A 408 17.67 -15.22 24.54
CA ARG A 408 18.78 -14.25 24.51
C ARG A 408 19.62 -14.36 23.23
N LYS A 409 19.86 -15.60 22.76
CA LYS A 409 20.61 -15.84 21.52
C LYS A 409 19.77 -15.49 20.29
N ALA A 410 18.49 -15.85 20.29
CA ALA A 410 17.56 -15.51 19.20
C ALA A 410 17.42 -13.98 19.06
N LEU A 411 17.15 -13.27 20.16
CA LEU A 411 17.04 -11.80 20.18
C LEU A 411 18.34 -11.13 19.71
N ALA A 412 19.51 -11.64 20.12
CA ALA A 412 20.78 -11.10 19.66
C ALA A 412 20.99 -11.25 18.14
N ILE A 413 20.63 -12.42 17.58
CA ILE A 413 20.68 -12.66 16.13
C ILE A 413 19.70 -11.73 15.39
N GLU A 414 18.48 -11.58 15.91
CA GLU A 414 17.45 -10.71 15.34
C GLU A 414 17.87 -9.24 15.35
N ILE A 415 18.45 -8.74 16.45
CA ILE A 415 18.98 -7.38 16.51
C ILE A 415 20.10 -7.18 15.49
N VAL A 416 21.03 -8.15 15.34
CA VAL A 416 22.08 -8.07 14.32
C VAL A 416 21.49 -8.06 12.92
N LEU A 417 20.48 -8.89 12.64
CA LEU A 417 19.78 -8.91 11.36
C LEU A 417 19.08 -7.57 11.09
N LEU A 418 18.38 -7.02 12.08
CA LEU A 418 17.72 -5.72 11.98
C LEU A 418 18.73 -4.60 11.68
N VAL A 419 19.85 -4.56 12.41
CA VAL A 419 20.92 -3.59 12.17
C VAL A 419 21.51 -3.76 10.77
N ALA A 420 21.73 -4.99 10.31
CA ALA A 420 22.23 -5.27 8.96
C ALA A 420 21.24 -4.80 7.87
N VAL A 421 19.94 -5.06 8.04
CA VAL A 421 18.90 -4.61 7.11
C VAL A 421 18.75 -3.09 7.11
N VAL A 422 18.78 -2.46 8.29
CA VAL A 422 18.78 -0.99 8.43
C VAL A 422 20.01 -0.38 7.77
N TRP A 423 21.18 -0.99 7.97
CA TRP A 423 22.43 -0.56 7.34
C TRP A 423 22.36 -0.69 5.82
N LEU A 424 21.90 -1.83 5.29
CA LEU A 424 21.68 -2.03 3.86
C LEU A 424 20.68 -1.01 3.29
N LEU A 425 19.54 -0.79 3.93
CA LEU A 425 18.54 0.22 3.53
C LEU A 425 19.14 1.64 3.51
N SER A 426 20.07 1.93 4.41
CA SER A 426 20.75 3.22 4.47
C SER A 426 21.82 3.38 3.39
N TRP A 427 22.37 2.26 2.89
CA TRP A 427 23.46 2.24 1.90
C TRP A 427 22.99 2.07 0.46
N VAL A 428 21.85 1.41 0.23
CA VAL A 428 21.31 1.21 -1.12
C VAL A 428 20.88 2.56 -1.69
N GLN A 429 21.63 3.04 -2.68
CA GLN A 429 21.27 4.18 -3.51
C GLN A 429 20.70 3.63 -4.82
N PRO A 430 19.38 3.42 -4.91
CA PRO A 430 18.79 2.81 -6.11
C PRO A 430 18.87 3.73 -7.33
N PHE A 431 18.91 5.04 -7.10
CA PHE A 431 18.95 6.04 -8.14
C PHE A 431 20.31 6.72 -8.12
N THR A 432 20.97 6.65 -9.26
CA THR A 432 22.28 7.22 -9.52
C THR A 432 22.18 8.17 -10.70
N ALA A 433 23.23 8.94 -10.99
CA ALA A 433 23.28 9.78 -12.18
C ALA A 433 23.10 8.99 -13.50
N SER A 434 23.27 7.66 -13.49
CA SER A 434 22.98 6.79 -14.64
C SER A 434 21.60 6.15 -14.60
N THR A 435 20.94 6.13 -13.44
CA THR A 435 19.67 5.45 -13.22
C THR A 435 18.68 6.30 -12.42
N PRO A 436 18.23 7.47 -12.90
CA PRO A 436 17.23 8.27 -12.18
C PRO A 436 15.89 7.53 -12.08
N ASN A 437 15.07 7.87 -11.09
CA ASN A 437 13.74 7.26 -10.93
C ASN A 437 12.76 7.71 -12.02
N SER A 438 12.67 9.03 -12.16
CA SER A 438 11.78 9.70 -13.10
C SER A 438 12.34 11.06 -13.46
N VAL A 439 11.95 11.53 -14.64
CA VAL A 439 12.22 12.88 -15.11
C VAL A 439 10.88 13.60 -15.21
N TYR A 440 10.78 14.71 -14.51
CA TYR A 440 9.66 15.63 -14.58
C TYR A 440 9.96 16.64 -15.65
N PHE A 441 9.05 16.73 -16.61
CA PHE A 441 9.08 17.75 -17.64
C PHE A 441 7.89 18.67 -17.44
N ALA A 442 8.17 19.97 -17.37
CA ALA A 442 7.15 20.99 -17.42
C ALA A 442 7.66 22.14 -18.28
N GLN A 443 6.99 22.41 -19.39
CA GLN A 443 7.27 23.58 -20.20
C GLN A 443 6.19 24.64 -19.98
N HIS A 444 6.63 25.85 -19.74
CA HIS A 444 5.80 27.02 -19.52
C HIS A 444 6.05 28.03 -20.64
N TYR A 445 5.04 28.23 -21.49
CA TYR A 445 5.08 29.21 -22.58
C TYR A 445 4.30 30.45 -22.19
N ASN A 446 5.01 31.58 -22.05
CA ASN A 446 4.39 32.88 -21.89
C ASN A 446 4.12 33.49 -23.27
N GLN A 447 2.86 33.53 -23.65
CA GLN A 447 2.40 34.02 -24.95
C GLN A 447 2.57 35.54 -25.09
N THR A 448 2.43 36.30 -24.00
CA THR A 448 2.62 37.75 -23.98
C THR A 448 4.08 38.11 -24.24
N ALA A 449 5.00 37.42 -23.57
CA ALA A 449 6.44 37.61 -23.74
C ALA A 449 7.01 36.86 -24.96
N ARG A 450 6.22 35.98 -25.60
CA ARG A 450 6.65 35.04 -26.65
C ARG A 450 7.89 34.23 -26.25
N SER A 451 7.93 33.82 -24.98
CA SER A 451 9.06 33.10 -24.41
C SER A 451 8.60 31.84 -23.71
N SER A 452 9.24 30.72 -23.97
CA SER A 452 9.05 29.47 -23.25
C SER A 452 10.21 29.23 -22.29
N THR A 453 9.86 28.61 -21.17
CA THR A 453 10.78 28.15 -20.15
C THR A 453 10.50 26.68 -19.91
N VAL A 454 11.54 25.86 -19.96
CA VAL A 454 11.46 24.44 -19.65
C VAL A 454 12.02 24.26 -18.24
N ASN A 455 11.25 23.58 -17.42
CA ASN A 455 11.66 23.10 -16.11
C ASN A 455 11.80 21.58 -16.18
N LEU A 456 13.04 21.13 -16.13
CA LEU A 456 13.38 19.73 -15.95
C LEU A 456 13.71 19.49 -14.49
N ARG A 457 13.11 18.46 -13.90
CA ARG A 457 13.45 18.00 -12.56
C ARG A 457 13.63 16.50 -12.58
N THR A 458 14.56 15.98 -11.78
CA THR A 458 14.69 14.54 -11.61
C THR A 458 14.67 14.19 -10.13
N ASP A 459 14.02 13.06 -9.82
CA ASP A 459 14.01 12.50 -8.49
C ASP A 459 15.12 11.45 -8.38
N GLY A 460 16.19 11.80 -7.68
CA GLY A 460 17.36 10.95 -7.51
C GLY A 460 18.31 10.98 -8.72
N GLY A 461 19.61 10.99 -8.43
CA GLY A 461 20.66 10.94 -9.47
C GLY A 461 21.13 12.30 -9.95
N THR A 462 21.67 13.11 -9.04
CA THR A 462 22.36 14.38 -9.39
C THR A 462 23.39 14.16 -10.49
N GLY A 463 23.33 14.94 -11.56
CA GLY A 463 24.17 14.83 -12.75
C GLY A 463 23.51 14.11 -13.91
N TYR A 464 22.34 13.48 -13.74
CA TYR A 464 21.62 12.86 -14.86
C TYR A 464 21.15 13.92 -15.87
N ILE A 465 20.53 15.01 -15.39
CA ILE A 465 20.04 16.07 -16.28
C ILE A 465 21.23 16.72 -17.00
N GLN A 466 22.32 16.98 -16.29
CA GLN A 466 23.52 17.54 -16.89
C GLN A 466 24.07 16.67 -18.02
N ARG A 467 24.13 15.35 -17.81
CA ARG A 467 24.59 14.39 -18.81
C ARG A 467 23.65 14.31 -20.01
N MET A 468 22.34 14.27 -19.76
CA MET A 468 21.33 14.27 -20.81
C MET A 468 21.41 15.54 -21.67
N LEU A 469 21.59 16.72 -21.04
CA LEU A 469 21.75 17.99 -21.74
C LEU A 469 23.08 18.09 -22.50
N SER A 470 24.17 17.51 -21.97
CA SER A 470 25.43 17.43 -22.72
C SER A 470 25.32 16.55 -23.97
N ASP A 471 24.55 15.46 -23.89
CA ASP A 471 24.31 14.58 -25.04
C ASP A 471 23.49 15.29 -26.14
N MET A 472 22.66 16.26 -25.76
CA MET A 472 21.93 17.14 -26.69
C MET A 472 22.81 18.24 -27.34
N ASN A 473 24.12 18.29 -27.06
CA ASN A 473 25.05 19.35 -27.51
C ASN A 473 24.63 20.78 -27.13
N ASP A 474 23.92 20.95 -26.00
CA ASP A 474 23.51 22.28 -25.50
C ASP A 474 24.11 22.55 -24.10
N GLU A 475 25.43 22.54 -24.02
CA GLU A 475 26.19 22.63 -22.75
C GLU A 475 25.96 23.96 -21.98
N ASN A 476 25.42 25.00 -22.64
CA ASN A 476 25.14 26.30 -22.01
C ASN A 476 23.69 26.48 -21.57
N LEU A 477 22.86 25.45 -21.73
CA LEU A 477 21.41 25.61 -21.58
C LEU A 477 21.04 25.85 -20.11
N CYS A 478 21.79 25.26 -19.17
CA CYS A 478 21.42 25.26 -17.76
C CYS A 478 22.57 24.82 -16.83
N ASP A 479 22.71 25.47 -15.68
CA ASP A 479 23.53 25.00 -14.57
C ASP A 479 22.59 24.32 -13.56
N PRO A 480 22.48 22.98 -13.56
CA PRO A 480 21.53 22.29 -12.70
C PRO A 480 21.92 22.51 -11.23
N LYS A 481 20.97 23.02 -10.45
CA LYS A 481 21.17 23.30 -9.03
C LYS A 481 20.40 22.29 -8.19
N PRO A 482 21.00 21.79 -7.09
CA PRO A 482 20.23 21.05 -6.10
C PRO A 482 19.15 21.99 -5.55
N LEU A 483 17.89 21.53 -5.55
CA LEU A 483 16.79 22.32 -5.00
C LEU A 483 16.96 22.45 -3.48
N GLU A 484 16.97 23.69 -2.99
CA GLU A 484 17.23 24.00 -1.60
C GLU A 484 16.12 23.39 -0.71
N GLY A 485 16.50 22.43 0.15
CA GLY A 485 15.58 21.74 1.07
C GLY A 485 15.05 20.38 0.59
N GLU A 486 15.31 19.97 -0.65
CA GLU A 486 14.96 18.64 -1.16
C GLU A 486 16.23 17.84 -1.49
N TYR A 487 16.56 16.90 -0.62
CA TYR A 487 17.73 16.06 -0.82
C TYR A 487 17.56 15.20 -2.08
N MET A 488 18.50 15.33 -3.02
CA MET A 488 18.62 14.55 -4.24
C MET A 488 17.64 14.86 -5.38
N THR A 489 17.04 16.05 -5.39
CA THR A 489 16.37 16.57 -6.58
C THR A 489 17.30 17.54 -7.29
N GLU A 490 17.55 17.26 -8.56
CA GLU A 490 18.26 18.16 -9.46
C GLU A 490 17.22 18.87 -10.32
N GLY A 491 17.24 20.20 -10.29
CA GLY A 491 16.35 21.05 -11.06
C GLY A 491 17.15 21.82 -12.10
N CYS A 492 16.58 21.94 -13.29
CA CYS A 492 17.16 22.69 -14.38
C CYS A 492 16.08 23.52 -15.07
N HIS A 493 16.33 24.82 -15.12
CA HIS A 493 15.47 25.78 -15.78
C HIS A 493 16.21 26.40 -16.97
N PHE A 494 15.64 26.28 -18.16
CA PHE A 494 16.24 26.87 -19.36
C PHE A 494 15.21 27.39 -20.36
N GLN A 495 15.67 28.22 -21.28
CA GLN A 495 14.86 28.71 -22.41
C GLN A 495 15.29 27.96 -23.67
N PRO A 496 14.41 27.17 -24.31
CA PRO A 496 14.77 26.47 -25.54
C PRO A 496 14.92 27.47 -26.69
N LYS A 497 15.80 27.13 -27.65
CA LYS A 497 16.04 27.97 -28.85
C LYS A 497 14.81 28.09 -29.73
N ARG A 498 14.03 27.00 -29.84
CA ARG A 498 12.77 26.95 -30.59
C ARG A 498 11.62 27.16 -29.61
N GLN A 499 10.83 28.21 -29.83
CA GLN A 499 9.65 28.45 -29.00
C GLN A 499 8.53 27.51 -29.44
N ILE A 500 7.67 27.13 -28.49
CA ILE A 500 6.43 26.43 -28.84
C ILE A 500 5.60 27.38 -29.71
N PHE A 501 4.95 26.84 -30.74
CA PHE A 501 4.04 27.57 -31.65
C PHE A 501 4.71 28.49 -32.70
N GLU A 502 6.03 28.42 -32.92
CA GLU A 502 6.71 29.26 -33.92
C GLU A 502 6.46 28.84 -35.40
N ASP A 503 6.21 27.56 -35.70
CA ASP A 503 6.31 27.06 -37.08
C ASP A 503 4.99 26.89 -37.86
N ASP A 504 3.85 26.79 -37.18
CA ASP A 504 2.61 26.35 -37.87
C ASP A 504 1.74 27.51 -38.38
N GLY A 505 2.03 28.76 -37.99
CA GLY A 505 1.27 29.95 -38.41
C GLY A 505 -0.22 29.91 -38.05
N GLN A 506 -0.67 28.89 -37.30
CA GLN A 506 -2.03 28.69 -36.81
C GLN A 506 -2.22 29.24 -35.40
N ASP A 507 -3.49 29.44 -35.07
CA ASP A 507 -4.03 30.23 -33.97
C ASP A 507 -3.38 29.99 -32.61
N GLN A 508 -3.37 31.07 -31.81
CA GLN A 508 -2.88 31.08 -30.44
C GLN A 508 -3.53 29.95 -29.61
N PRO A 509 -2.74 29.11 -28.91
CA PRO A 509 -3.25 27.96 -28.15
C PRO A 509 -4.21 28.37 -27.02
N ILE A 510 -4.00 29.59 -26.49
CA ILE A 510 -4.93 30.29 -25.63
C ILE A 510 -5.27 31.62 -26.30
N GLN A 511 -6.54 31.87 -26.51
CA GLN A 511 -7.06 33.20 -26.80
C GLN A 511 -7.82 33.69 -25.57
N VAL A 512 -7.37 34.79 -24.98
CA VAL A 512 -8.10 35.46 -23.90
C VAL A 512 -8.66 36.78 -24.42
N ASP A 513 -9.97 36.81 -24.61
CA ASP A 513 -10.68 37.99 -25.09
C ASP A 513 -11.27 38.76 -23.90
N LYS A 514 -10.99 40.06 -23.82
CA LYS A 514 -11.65 40.98 -22.88
C LYS A 514 -12.98 41.42 -23.49
N VAL A 515 -14.08 40.80 -23.05
CA VAL A 515 -15.39 40.95 -23.72
C VAL A 515 -16.09 42.24 -23.34
N ALA A 516 -16.03 42.62 -22.06
CA ALA A 516 -16.59 43.88 -21.58
C ALA A 516 -16.00 44.25 -20.21
N THR A 517 -15.77 45.54 -20.00
CA THR A 517 -15.60 46.13 -18.67
C THR A 517 -16.94 46.74 -18.29
N LEU A 518 -17.69 46.11 -17.40
CA LEU A 518 -18.88 46.74 -16.83
C LEU A 518 -18.42 47.58 -15.64
N MET A 519 -18.65 48.89 -15.73
CA MET A 519 -18.57 49.75 -14.55
C MET A 519 -19.91 49.65 -13.84
N THR A 520 -19.95 48.88 -12.76
CA THR A 520 -21.10 48.88 -11.86
C THR A 520 -20.93 50.06 -10.91
N GLU A 521 -21.67 51.16 -11.15
CA GLU A 521 -21.55 52.40 -10.35
C GLU A 521 -21.91 52.23 -8.87
N LEU A 522 -22.49 51.10 -8.46
CA LEU A 522 -23.13 50.99 -7.15
C LEU A 522 -22.16 50.80 -5.96
N ASP A 523 -20.88 50.41 -6.16
CA ASP A 523 -19.99 50.03 -5.04
C ASP A 523 -18.46 50.21 -5.28
N ASP A 524 -18.06 51.11 -6.19
CA ASP A 524 -16.63 51.35 -6.57
C ASP A 524 -15.88 50.12 -7.13
N TRP A 525 -16.59 49.09 -7.56
CA TRP A 525 -16.01 47.92 -8.20
C TRP A 525 -15.91 48.11 -9.71
N ARG A 526 -14.72 47.88 -10.25
CA ARG A 526 -14.52 47.68 -11.69
C ARG A 526 -14.63 46.19 -11.98
N GLU A 527 -15.56 45.81 -12.82
CA GLU A 527 -15.78 44.43 -13.24
C GLU A 527 -15.29 44.23 -14.68
N THR A 528 -14.44 43.23 -14.88
CA THR A 528 -14.00 42.81 -16.21
C THR A 528 -14.35 41.35 -16.43
N ARG A 529 -15.03 41.07 -17.54
CA ARG A 529 -15.32 39.72 -18.00
C ARG A 529 -14.25 39.26 -18.98
N LEU A 530 -13.62 38.14 -18.67
CA LEU A 530 -12.64 37.45 -19.50
C LEU A 530 -13.29 36.24 -20.14
N GLU A 531 -13.25 36.14 -21.46
CA GLU A 531 -13.52 34.92 -22.20
C GLU A 531 -12.20 34.22 -22.50
N ILE A 532 -12.00 33.06 -21.89
CA ILE A 532 -10.81 32.24 -22.11
C ILE A 532 -11.21 31.12 -23.08
N ARG A 533 -10.59 31.11 -24.25
CA ARG A 533 -10.69 30.03 -25.24
C ARG A 533 -9.36 29.30 -25.24
N ALA A 534 -9.36 28.08 -24.72
CA ALA A 534 -8.20 27.21 -24.83
C ALA A 534 -8.69 25.85 -25.32
N LEU A 535 -8.24 25.48 -26.52
CA LEU A 535 -8.64 24.22 -27.14
C LEU A 535 -7.91 23.07 -26.44
N GLU A 536 -8.61 21.96 -26.19
CA GLU A 536 -8.00 20.73 -25.66
C GLU A 536 -7.28 20.84 -24.29
N THR A 537 -7.52 21.90 -23.50
CA THR A 537 -7.00 21.98 -22.13
C THR A 537 -7.88 21.23 -21.14
N ARG A 538 -7.25 20.64 -20.13
CA ARG A 538 -7.97 20.01 -18.99
C ARG A 538 -8.19 20.95 -17.81
N ILE A 539 -7.36 21.97 -17.67
CA ILE A 539 -7.45 22.89 -16.54
C ILE A 539 -6.92 24.26 -16.95
N CYS A 540 -7.65 25.31 -16.60
CA CYS A 540 -7.16 26.68 -16.65
C CYS A 540 -7.16 27.25 -15.25
N THR A 541 -6.10 27.97 -14.91
CA THR A 541 -5.94 28.63 -13.63
C THR A 541 -5.80 30.12 -13.88
N VAL A 542 -6.77 30.90 -13.41
CA VAL A 542 -6.68 32.36 -13.44
C VAL A 542 -6.07 32.84 -12.14
N GLN A 543 -4.98 33.58 -12.24
CA GLN A 543 -4.19 34.04 -11.10
C GLN A 543 -4.13 35.56 -11.10
N LEU A 544 -4.59 36.15 -10.00
CA LEU A 544 -4.39 37.57 -9.72
C LEU A 544 -3.11 37.74 -8.92
N ALA A 545 -2.26 38.68 -9.34
CA ALA A 545 -1.09 39.06 -8.57
C ALA A 545 -1.48 39.55 -7.16
N GLU A 546 -0.53 39.47 -6.24
CA GLU A 546 -0.72 40.00 -4.90
C GLU A 546 -0.93 41.52 -4.99
N THR A 547 -2.10 41.99 -4.56
CA THR A 547 -2.42 43.42 -4.57
C THR A 547 -1.87 44.10 -3.32
N SER A 548 -1.60 45.41 -3.41
CA SER A 548 -1.20 46.17 -2.23
C SER A 548 -2.27 46.12 -1.14
N PRO A 549 -1.87 46.19 0.15
CA PRO A 549 -2.80 46.37 1.25
C PRO A 549 -3.77 47.53 0.96
N GLY A 550 -5.06 47.32 1.21
CA GLY A 550 -6.13 48.27 0.86
C GLY A 550 -6.85 48.00 -0.48
N CYS A 551 -6.27 47.23 -1.41
CA CYS A 551 -6.97 46.86 -2.66
C CYS A 551 -7.68 45.51 -2.49
N GLU A 552 -8.97 45.47 -2.78
CA GLU A 552 -9.77 44.26 -2.74
C GLU A 552 -10.00 43.74 -4.15
N THR A 553 -9.64 42.49 -4.41
CA THR A 553 -9.92 41.81 -5.68
C THR A 553 -10.87 40.65 -5.46
N GLN A 554 -11.68 40.27 -6.44
CA GLN A 554 -12.53 39.09 -6.41
C GLN A 554 -12.46 38.39 -7.77
N LEU A 555 -12.57 37.06 -7.75
CA LEU A 555 -12.44 36.21 -8.92
C LEU A 555 -13.46 35.08 -8.81
N TRP A 556 -14.34 34.92 -9.80
CA TRP A 556 -15.28 33.81 -9.87
C TRP A 556 -15.58 33.43 -11.33
N SER A 557 -16.20 32.28 -11.54
CA SER A 557 -16.66 31.81 -12.85
C SER A 557 -18.18 31.81 -12.92
N ASP A 558 -18.74 32.13 -14.08
CA ASP A 558 -20.21 32.12 -14.30
C ASP A 558 -20.81 30.70 -14.23
N PHE A 559 -19.98 29.66 -14.31
CA PHE A 559 -20.45 28.30 -14.54
C PHE A 559 -21.01 27.61 -13.28
N ASP A 560 -20.74 28.12 -12.09
CA ASP A 560 -21.04 27.36 -10.87
C ASP A 560 -22.54 27.30 -10.52
N GLY A 561 -23.42 28.03 -11.21
CA GLY A 561 -24.85 28.12 -10.82
C GLY A 561 -25.03 28.52 -9.35
N SER A 562 -23.96 29.01 -8.72
CA SER A 562 -23.95 29.49 -7.36
C SER A 562 -24.88 30.69 -7.35
N PRO A 563 -25.85 30.74 -6.43
CA PRO A 563 -26.80 31.83 -6.36
C PRO A 563 -26.03 33.16 -6.36
N GLU A 564 -26.54 34.12 -7.13
CA GLU A 564 -25.95 35.47 -7.22
C GLU A 564 -25.53 35.94 -5.81
N PRO A 565 -24.34 36.57 -5.67
CA PRO A 565 -23.75 36.96 -4.39
C PRO A 565 -24.50 38.13 -3.71
N GLY A 566 -25.81 37.99 -3.52
CA GLY A 566 -26.71 38.95 -2.91
C GLY A 566 -27.96 38.33 -2.24
N GLN A 567 -28.16 37.00 -2.26
CA GLN A 567 -29.36 36.38 -1.64
C GLN A 567 -29.10 35.40 -0.48
N GLY A 568 -27.85 35.26 -0.01
CA GLY A 568 -27.51 34.45 1.15
C GLY A 568 -26.81 35.24 2.25
N GLU A 569 -27.56 35.91 3.12
CA GLU A 569 -27.05 36.42 4.40
C GLU A 569 -26.67 35.22 5.29
N GLY A 570 -25.37 34.88 5.34
CA GLY A 570 -24.93 33.75 6.16
C GLY A 570 -23.43 33.50 6.15
N ASN A 571 -22.65 34.42 6.71
CA ASN A 571 -21.35 34.18 7.36
C ASN A 571 -20.44 33.08 6.76
N SER A 572 -19.78 33.34 5.63
CA SER A 572 -18.47 32.73 5.34
C SER A 572 -17.76 33.41 4.16
N THR A 573 -17.40 34.69 4.28
CA THR A 573 -16.33 35.30 3.47
C THR A 573 -15.17 35.63 4.38
N SER A 574 -14.10 34.86 4.27
CA SER A 574 -12.86 35.09 5.01
C SER A 574 -12.25 36.44 4.58
N ILE A 575 -12.22 37.39 5.50
CA ILE A 575 -11.72 38.76 5.36
C ILE A 575 -10.17 38.77 5.34
N PHE A 576 -9.56 38.15 4.34
CA PHE A 576 -8.13 38.35 4.04
C PHE A 576 -7.96 38.66 2.55
N ASN A 577 -8.17 39.95 2.22
CA ASN A 577 -8.32 40.47 0.86
C ASN A 577 -7.02 40.75 0.09
N HIS A 578 -5.85 40.43 0.64
CA HIS A 578 -4.54 40.73 0.02
C HIS A 578 -3.77 39.51 -0.46
N ARG A 579 -4.30 38.28 -0.30
CA ARG A 579 -3.60 37.08 -0.76
C ARG A 579 -3.82 36.87 -2.26
N ARG A 580 -2.79 36.36 -2.95
CA ARG A 580 -2.87 35.84 -4.32
C ARG A 580 -4.14 35.00 -4.48
N LYS A 581 -5.02 35.41 -5.39
CA LYS A 581 -6.26 34.69 -5.68
C LYS A 581 -6.04 33.78 -6.88
N VAL A 582 -6.43 32.53 -6.73
CA VAL A 582 -6.23 31.48 -7.73
C VAL A 582 -7.59 30.81 -7.96
N LEU A 583 -8.18 31.02 -9.13
CA LEU A 583 -9.39 30.32 -9.56
C LEU A 583 -8.99 29.21 -10.52
N ARG A 584 -9.34 27.97 -10.17
CA ARG A 584 -9.17 26.81 -11.06
C ARG A 584 -10.49 26.55 -11.76
N VAL A 585 -10.46 26.60 -13.07
CA VAL A 585 -11.59 26.32 -13.94
C VAL A 585 -11.35 24.95 -14.57
N PHE A 586 -12.28 24.03 -14.34
CA PHE A 586 -12.24 22.67 -14.87
C PHE A 586 -13.35 22.53 -15.93
N PRO A 587 -13.06 21.98 -17.12
CA PRO A 587 -14.07 21.72 -18.12
C PRO A 587 -14.90 20.48 -17.77
N ARG A 588 -16.20 20.54 -18.04
CA ARG A 588 -17.08 19.37 -18.18
C ARG A 588 -17.23 18.94 -19.64
N GLU A 589 -16.99 19.85 -20.59
CA GLU A 589 -17.10 19.65 -22.04
C GLU A 589 -15.87 20.26 -22.73
N TRP A 590 -15.24 19.49 -23.60
CA TRP A 590 -14.02 19.90 -24.32
C TRP A 590 -14.36 21.04 -25.30
N ASN A 591 -13.54 22.10 -25.33
CA ASN A 591 -13.63 23.27 -26.23
C ASN A 591 -14.75 24.29 -25.94
N GLN A 592 -15.33 24.32 -24.74
CA GLN A 592 -16.19 25.44 -24.34
C GLN A 592 -15.35 26.65 -23.90
N ILE A 593 -15.90 27.85 -24.10
CA ILE A 593 -15.31 29.12 -23.67
C ILE A 593 -15.55 29.28 -22.16
N TRP A 594 -14.50 29.55 -21.37
CA TRP A 594 -14.70 29.92 -19.97
C TRP A 594 -14.97 31.41 -19.84
N SER A 595 -16.05 31.74 -19.13
CA SER A 595 -16.29 33.09 -18.67
C SER A 595 -15.81 33.23 -17.22
N VAL A 596 -14.83 34.09 -17.02
CA VAL A 596 -14.27 34.42 -15.71
C VAL A 596 -14.48 35.90 -15.47
N ILE A 597 -15.05 36.23 -14.31
CA ILE A 597 -15.27 37.61 -13.92
C ILE A 597 -14.25 38.00 -12.87
N VAL A 598 -13.58 39.13 -13.14
CA VAL A 598 -12.58 39.75 -12.28
C VAL A 598 -13.16 41.05 -11.77
N ARG A 599 -13.29 41.20 -10.45
CA ARG A 599 -13.68 42.45 -9.80
C ARG A 599 -12.49 43.04 -9.06
N VAL A 600 -12.25 44.33 -9.26
CA VAL A 600 -11.24 45.10 -8.53
C VAL A 600 -11.94 46.29 -7.88
N LYS A 601 -11.89 46.37 -6.55
CA LYS A 601 -12.45 47.50 -5.81
C LYS A 601 -11.45 48.64 -5.84
N LYS A 602 -11.89 49.79 -6.34
CA LYS A 602 -11.11 51.02 -6.25
C LYS A 602 -11.13 51.45 -4.77
N SER A 603 -9.98 51.39 -4.13
CA SER A 603 -9.80 51.97 -2.79
C SER A 603 -8.92 53.20 -2.95
N ASP A 604 -9.34 54.32 -2.37
CA ASP A 604 -8.53 55.55 -2.30
C ASP A 604 -7.19 55.32 -1.58
N GLN A 605 -7.06 54.21 -0.83
CA GLN A 605 -5.84 53.78 -0.15
C GLN A 605 -4.96 52.82 -0.97
N CYS A 606 -5.29 52.48 -2.23
CA CYS A 606 -4.40 51.77 -3.15
C CYS A 606 -3.18 52.63 -3.62
N GLY A 607 -2.96 53.78 -2.98
CA GLY A 607 -1.92 54.77 -3.28
C GLY A 607 -0.64 54.56 -2.47
N ASP A 608 0.41 54.18 -3.19
CA ASP A 608 1.79 54.65 -3.02
C ASP A 608 2.59 54.21 -1.78
N ARG A 609 3.05 52.96 -1.83
CA ARG A 609 4.27 52.57 -1.12
C ARG A 609 5.54 53.21 -1.72
N LYS A 610 5.44 53.96 -2.83
CA LYS A 610 6.56 54.70 -3.44
C LYS A 610 6.83 56.07 -2.81
N ALA A 611 5.99 56.56 -1.90
CA ALA A 611 6.13 57.91 -1.33
C ALA A 611 7.22 58.09 -0.24
N LEU A 612 8.16 57.15 -0.05
CA LEU A 612 9.27 57.34 0.89
C LEU A 612 10.66 57.49 0.24
N MET A 613 10.80 57.40 -1.08
CA MET A 613 12.04 57.73 -1.78
C MET A 613 11.73 58.41 -3.10
N SER A 614 12.28 59.62 -3.28
CA SER A 614 12.20 60.53 -4.44
C SER A 614 10.91 61.36 -4.59
N SER A 615 10.92 62.52 -3.94
CA SER A 615 10.17 63.72 -4.33
C SER A 615 10.84 64.34 -5.55
N ASP A 616 10.36 64.02 -6.74
CA ASP A 616 10.32 64.89 -7.92
C ASP A 616 9.94 64.02 -9.11
N ASP A 617 8.64 64.05 -9.45
CA ASP A 617 8.17 64.21 -10.84
C ASP A 617 6.65 63.96 -10.88
N SER A 618 5.95 64.91 -11.49
CA SER A 618 4.53 64.84 -11.81
C SER A 618 4.29 63.77 -12.88
N ILE A 619 4.16 62.51 -12.45
CA ILE A 619 3.75 61.41 -13.32
C ILE A 619 2.22 61.40 -13.35
N ASP A 620 1.70 61.64 -14.55
CA ASP A 620 0.31 61.56 -14.95
C ASP A 620 -0.37 60.32 -14.35
N SER A 621 -1.58 60.45 -13.82
CA SER A 621 -2.31 59.39 -13.11
C SER A 621 -2.84 58.31 -14.08
N SER A 622 -1.96 57.69 -14.84
CA SER A 622 -2.27 56.56 -15.71
C SER A 622 -2.87 55.44 -14.87
N ASP A 623 -4.04 54.93 -15.30
CA ASP A 623 -4.77 53.84 -14.67
C ASP A 623 -3.80 52.75 -14.17
N LYS A 624 -3.78 52.51 -12.85
CA LYS A 624 -2.99 51.44 -12.25
C LYS A 624 -3.57 50.10 -12.66
N LEU A 625 -2.93 49.45 -13.63
CA LEU A 625 -3.32 48.15 -14.14
C LEU A 625 -3.01 47.05 -13.12
N VAL A 626 -3.93 46.10 -12.96
CA VAL A 626 -3.70 44.92 -12.10
C VAL A 626 -3.20 43.78 -12.99
N PRO A 627 -1.99 43.24 -12.76
CA PRO A 627 -1.49 42.13 -13.54
C PRO A 627 -2.28 40.86 -13.21
N LEU A 628 -2.75 40.21 -14.27
CA LEU A 628 -3.52 38.97 -14.24
C LEU A 628 -2.89 37.97 -15.19
N THR A 629 -2.66 36.75 -14.70
CA THR A 629 -2.10 35.66 -15.50
C THR A 629 -3.14 34.55 -15.65
N VAL A 630 -3.52 34.25 -16.88
CA VAL A 630 -4.30 33.04 -17.19
C VAL A 630 -3.33 31.94 -17.55
N LEU A 631 -3.35 30.81 -16.85
CA LEU A 631 -2.44 29.69 -17.03
C LEU A 631 -3.23 28.41 -17.35
N CYS A 632 -3.17 27.90 -18.57
CA CYS A 632 -3.85 26.65 -18.92
C CYS A 632 -2.87 25.49 -19.13
N GLY A 633 -3.26 24.31 -18.65
CA GLY A 633 -2.50 23.07 -18.67
C GLY A 633 -2.96 22.08 -19.73
N TYR A 634 -1.99 21.44 -20.38
CA TYR A 634 -2.20 20.45 -21.43
C TYR A 634 -1.48 19.15 -21.10
N ASP A 635 -2.25 18.05 -20.97
CA ASP A 635 -1.73 16.71 -20.65
C ASP A 635 -1.54 15.85 -21.90
N ASP A 636 -2.41 16.00 -22.92
CA ASP A 636 -2.53 15.06 -24.04
C ASP A 636 -1.88 15.56 -25.35
N TRP A 637 -1.14 16.68 -25.29
CA TRP A 637 -0.49 17.30 -26.45
C TRP A 637 0.70 16.52 -27.08
N PRO A 638 1.38 15.54 -26.44
CA PRO A 638 2.46 14.79 -27.09
C PRO A 638 2.07 14.14 -28.44
N SER A 639 0.77 13.96 -28.68
CA SER A 639 0.24 13.38 -29.91
C SER A 639 0.29 14.31 -31.14
N ALA A 640 0.58 15.60 -30.98
CA ALA A 640 0.74 16.55 -32.08
C ALA A 640 2.23 16.86 -32.32
N PRO A 641 2.88 16.20 -33.31
CA PRO A 641 4.35 16.18 -33.44
C PRO A 641 5.00 17.56 -33.69
N GLY A 642 4.25 18.57 -34.13
CA GLY A 642 4.76 19.92 -34.38
C GLY A 642 4.98 20.76 -33.11
N TYR A 643 4.19 20.54 -32.06
CA TYR A 643 4.12 21.47 -30.92
C TYR A 643 4.98 21.04 -29.74
N ALA A 644 5.25 19.75 -29.58
CA ALA A 644 6.02 19.20 -28.47
C ALA A 644 7.50 18.96 -28.83
N SER A 645 8.10 19.81 -29.69
CA SER A 645 9.43 19.55 -30.26
C SER A 645 10.51 19.33 -29.19
N VAL A 646 10.59 20.20 -28.19
CA VAL A 646 11.55 20.11 -27.08
C VAL A 646 11.29 18.88 -26.20
N TYR A 647 10.01 18.58 -25.92
CA TYR A 647 9.62 17.39 -25.17
C TYR A 647 10.03 16.10 -25.91
N ASN A 648 9.77 16.02 -27.21
CA ASN A 648 10.12 14.88 -28.05
C ASN A 648 11.65 14.70 -28.15
N GLU A 649 12.38 15.81 -28.24
CA GLU A 649 13.85 15.80 -28.27
C GLU A 649 14.42 15.26 -26.95
N ILE A 650 13.90 15.73 -25.81
CA ILE A 650 14.29 15.22 -24.48
C ILE A 650 13.88 13.76 -24.32
N GLN A 651 12.66 13.39 -24.72
CA GLN A 651 12.16 12.02 -24.62
C GLN A 651 13.03 11.04 -25.41
N ALA A 652 13.55 11.45 -26.57
CA ALA A 652 14.44 10.61 -27.38
C ALA A 652 15.77 10.28 -26.69
N HIS A 653 16.18 11.08 -25.69
CA HIS A 653 17.39 10.86 -24.89
C HIS A 653 17.09 10.17 -23.55
N ILE A 654 15.82 9.96 -23.22
CA ILE A 654 15.39 9.26 -22.00
C ILE A 654 15.23 7.77 -22.33
N PRO A 655 15.99 6.87 -21.69
CA PRO A 655 15.76 5.43 -21.80
C PRO A 655 14.31 5.01 -21.53
N ASP A 656 13.79 4.04 -22.29
CA ASP A 656 12.39 3.57 -22.22
C ASP A 656 11.92 3.11 -20.81
N TRP A 657 12.85 2.76 -19.93
CA TRP A 657 12.53 2.33 -18.56
C TRP A 657 12.33 3.51 -17.59
N ILE A 658 12.78 4.71 -17.93
CA ILE A 658 12.52 5.94 -17.16
C ILE A 658 11.17 6.48 -17.58
N ARG A 659 10.31 6.74 -16.60
CA ARG A 659 9.04 7.42 -16.86
C ARG A 659 9.25 8.93 -16.83
N MET A 660 8.86 9.58 -17.92
CA MET A 660 8.66 11.02 -17.92
C MET A 660 7.31 11.34 -17.28
N LYS A 661 7.30 12.26 -16.34
CA LYS A 661 6.11 12.70 -15.61
C LYS A 661 5.82 14.16 -15.90
N SER A 662 4.54 14.51 -15.88
CA SER A 662 4.08 15.89 -15.95
C SER A 662 4.05 16.55 -14.58
N SER A 663 4.01 17.87 -14.55
CA SER A 663 3.68 18.62 -13.34
C SER A 663 2.16 18.52 -13.04
N ALA A 664 1.73 19.00 -11.87
CA ALA A 664 0.31 19.12 -11.54
C ALA A 664 -0.49 20.02 -12.50
N LEU A 665 0.17 20.84 -13.31
CA LEU A 665 -0.41 21.69 -14.35
C LEU A 665 -0.32 21.05 -15.75
N GLY A 666 0.16 19.82 -15.85
CA GLY A 666 0.39 19.10 -17.10
C GLY A 666 1.82 19.20 -17.62
N LEU A 667 2.01 18.67 -18.84
CA LEU A 667 3.30 18.67 -19.55
C LEU A 667 3.65 20.06 -20.07
N PHE A 668 2.62 20.73 -20.59
CA PHE A 668 2.72 22.08 -21.12
C PHE A 668 1.75 22.98 -20.38
N SER A 669 2.21 24.17 -20.05
CA SER A 669 1.37 25.24 -19.58
C SER A 669 1.59 26.47 -20.44
N VAL A 670 0.50 27.10 -20.86
CA VAL A 670 0.56 28.37 -21.59
C VAL A 670 0.01 29.45 -20.67
N SER A 671 0.73 30.56 -20.54
CA SER A 671 0.20 31.76 -19.90
C SER A 671 -0.03 32.91 -20.86
N VAL A 672 -1.06 33.69 -20.53
CA VAL A 672 -1.28 35.02 -21.07
C VAL A 672 -1.28 35.98 -19.89
N ASP A 673 -0.34 36.91 -19.90
CA ASP A 673 -0.30 38.03 -18.97
C ASP A 673 -1.15 39.16 -19.53
N LEU A 674 -2.10 39.62 -18.72
CA LEU A 674 -3.07 40.66 -19.02
C LEU A 674 -2.96 41.75 -17.96
N GLU A 675 -3.29 42.96 -18.38
CA GLU A 675 -3.40 44.12 -17.52
C GLU A 675 -4.87 44.53 -17.47
N VAL A 676 -5.50 44.40 -16.30
CA VAL A 676 -6.94 44.63 -16.09
C VAL A 676 -7.21 45.96 -15.41
#